data_AF-A0A355CHT6-F1
#
_entry.id   AF-A0A355CHT6-F1
#
_cell.length_a   1.000
_cell.length_b   1.000
_cell.length_c   1.000
_cell.angle_alpha   90.00
_cell.angle_beta   90.00
_cell.angle_gamma   90.00
#
_symmetry.space_group_name_H-M   'P 1'
#
loop_
_entity.id
_entity.type
_entity.pdbx_description
1 polymer ?
#
loop_
_entity_poly.entity_id
_entity_poly.type
_entity_poly.pdbx_seq_one_letter_code
_entity_poly.pdbx_strand_id
1 'polypeptide(L)'
;MNILRLDDSDLVPVDYGDLLDKILEVLRGKNPFSVSGDRRRLLIDIDAVAAQISSLNVRPPLGGFERFAHSATVHFTPELETQFGTQIRQIRQYLRQHLASVVGGNDAIENFVASLIEPLESRSFQGNGTDLGFKYDFTKPSPILAKKKLTLQRPNTVGTTAILKLHKLTIAVRDSDIFQQQLKEGLENYIDENADTESDKQELHRLLNELVKDENSDFHKLLKLVDKETLGKLKKEAKITYLEYLLEHIRTSSTDSVGIIYLEDLIRRIRLLEAYIGDRTKEDGYYNVNYAGVTVNYQDMFSRAEVLDALPIIPIVAGYLGETTDTHLSERKYIFGLKLKFGNEVQARGGKPVFDYNLNLLNPESEEHKAELADGYTSETFIRKVLKIALLYYFVFASHSNPLAPDYNPESELTYDPKQRFETVISVLRGSDEEKKKGIFRGIKRGLTEYNVAVKINRLKQLLKDFIDRQTILPSRTEPRHISVKRGILQDIDNAVTTGRFFNDVLQRNPKESLQYIAVEQSSINETAICQLPVTITIEDVRYFPTDEFQNFSIEYNIKDIDTLPVMWVPETLMSVYSNSFSEQYKLLLFRYNNKRLDSQDGLKPDAAFVYKFAVSLLSYICLEILLNKAKK
;
A
#
# COMPACT_ATOMS: atom_id res chain seq x y z
N MET A 1 -18.05 22.73 5.02
CA MET A 1 -18.45 21.47 5.66
C MET A 1 -17.95 20.36 4.74
N ASN A 2 -16.92 19.62 5.14
CA ASN A 2 -16.37 18.55 4.31
C ASN A 2 -17.32 17.36 4.39
N ILE A 3 -18.09 17.14 3.32
CA ILE A 3 -18.95 15.97 3.17
C ILE A 3 -18.07 14.89 2.53
N LEU A 4 -17.75 13.85 3.27
CA LEU A 4 -17.15 12.64 2.71
C LEU A 4 -18.22 12.01 1.79
N ARG A 5 -17.97 12.02 0.47
CA ARG A 5 -18.78 11.29 -0.52
C ARG A 5 -18.03 10.03 -0.92
N LEU A 6 -18.78 8.99 -1.29
CA LEU A 6 -18.21 7.82 -1.95
C LEU A 6 -17.43 8.32 -3.18
N ASP A 7 -16.15 7.94 -3.27
CA ASP A 7 -15.48 7.91 -4.56
C ASP A 7 -16.10 6.78 -5.39
N ASP A 8 -16.14 6.97 -6.69
CA ASP A 8 -16.56 6.04 -7.74
C ASP A 8 -15.45 4.96 -7.88
N SER A 9 -15.14 4.31 -6.76
CA SER A 9 -14.17 3.23 -6.67
C SER A 9 -14.89 1.92 -6.91
N ASP A 10 -14.42 1.09 -7.84
CA ASP A 10 -14.92 -0.28 -8.12
C ASP A 10 -14.70 -1.26 -6.94
N LEU A 11 -14.64 -0.76 -5.70
CA LEU A 11 -14.43 -1.54 -4.49
C LEU A 11 -15.73 -2.23 -4.10
N VAL A 12 -15.62 -3.54 -3.82
CA VAL A 12 -16.76 -4.37 -3.46
C VAL A 12 -17.29 -3.97 -2.08
N PRO A 13 -18.60 -3.67 -1.93
CA PRO A 13 -19.22 -3.42 -0.63
C PRO A 13 -19.30 -4.69 0.22
N VAL A 14 -19.32 -4.51 1.54
CA VAL A 14 -19.35 -5.62 2.49
C VAL A 14 -20.76 -5.88 3.02
N ASP A 15 -21.13 -7.15 3.17
CA ASP A 15 -22.41 -7.58 3.73
C ASP A 15 -22.20 -8.51 4.94
N TYR A 16 -22.30 -7.95 6.15
CA TYR A 16 -22.25 -8.69 7.41
C TYR A 16 -23.63 -9.16 7.91
N GLY A 17 -24.69 -9.03 7.12
CA GLY A 17 -26.07 -9.26 7.58
C GLY A 17 -26.28 -10.63 8.21
N ASP A 18 -25.85 -11.69 7.51
CA ASP A 18 -25.96 -13.08 7.99
C ASP A 18 -25.15 -13.29 9.29
N LEU A 19 -23.95 -12.73 9.38
CA LEU A 19 -23.12 -12.81 10.59
C LEU A 19 -23.81 -12.13 11.80
N LEU A 20 -24.41 -10.96 11.59
CA LEU A 20 -25.16 -10.25 12.64
C LEU A 20 -26.40 -11.03 13.08
N ASP A 21 -27.10 -11.67 12.16
CA ASP A 21 -28.24 -12.54 12.48
C ASP A 21 -27.81 -13.76 13.30
N LYS A 22 -26.67 -14.38 12.96
CA LYS A 22 -26.10 -15.48 13.77
C LYS A 22 -25.67 -15.05 15.16
N ILE A 23 -25.13 -13.83 15.30
CA ILE A 23 -24.85 -13.25 16.61
C ILE A 23 -26.15 -13.10 17.42
N LEU A 24 -27.21 -12.54 16.82
CA LEU A 24 -28.51 -12.39 17.47
C LEU A 24 -29.11 -13.74 17.88
N GLU A 25 -29.02 -14.75 17.02
CA GLU A 25 -29.50 -16.11 17.28
C GLU A 25 -28.83 -16.72 18.51
N VAL A 26 -27.50 -16.66 18.59
CA VAL A 26 -26.74 -17.22 19.72
C VAL A 26 -27.01 -16.43 21.01
N LEU A 27 -27.07 -15.09 20.94
CA LEU A 27 -27.33 -14.26 22.11
C LEU A 27 -28.73 -14.47 22.71
N ARG A 28 -29.74 -14.92 21.95
CA ARG A 28 -31.06 -15.23 22.53
C ARG A 28 -31.00 -16.30 23.62
N GLY A 29 -30.11 -17.28 23.46
CA GLY A 29 -30.03 -18.44 24.35
C GLY A 29 -28.86 -18.42 25.34
N LYS A 30 -27.90 -17.50 25.18
CA LYS A 30 -26.63 -17.53 25.92
C LYS A 30 -26.32 -16.19 26.57
N ASN A 31 -26.30 -16.18 27.89
CA ASN A 31 -25.88 -15.03 28.68
C ASN A 31 -24.35 -15.07 28.86
N PRO A 32 -23.58 -14.08 28.36
CA PRO A 32 -22.13 -14.05 28.53
C PRO A 32 -21.68 -13.50 29.89
N PHE A 33 -22.59 -13.04 30.75
CA PHE A 33 -22.26 -12.36 32.00
C PHE A 33 -22.42 -13.26 33.22
N SER A 34 -21.51 -13.11 34.17
CA SER A 34 -21.68 -13.58 35.55
C SER A 34 -20.98 -12.64 36.52
N VAL A 35 -21.43 -12.60 37.78
CA VAL A 35 -20.83 -11.76 38.84
C VAL A 35 -20.09 -12.67 39.82
N SER A 36 -18.89 -12.28 40.24
CA SER A 36 -18.14 -13.05 41.24
C SER A 36 -18.88 -13.11 42.58
N GLY A 37 -18.61 -14.14 43.40
CA GLY A 37 -19.31 -14.33 44.68
C GLY A 37 -19.17 -13.17 45.67
N ASP A 38 -18.06 -12.44 45.62
CA ASP A 38 -17.80 -11.22 46.41
C ASP A 38 -18.35 -9.94 45.76
N ARG A 39 -18.99 -10.06 44.59
CA ARG A 39 -19.54 -8.96 43.76
C ARG A 39 -18.53 -7.89 43.35
N ARG A 40 -17.23 -8.17 43.45
CA ARG A 40 -16.16 -7.23 43.06
C ARG A 40 -15.77 -7.34 41.58
N ARG A 41 -16.33 -8.29 40.83
CA ARG A 41 -15.96 -8.54 39.44
C ARG A 41 -17.17 -8.87 38.58
N LEU A 42 -17.16 -8.33 37.36
CA LEU A 42 -18.01 -8.81 36.27
C LEU A 42 -17.18 -9.74 35.38
N LEU A 43 -17.60 -10.99 35.29
CA LEU A 43 -17.01 -11.99 34.40
C LEU A 43 -17.78 -11.96 33.08
N ILE A 44 -17.05 -11.84 31.97
CA ILE A 44 -17.58 -11.68 30.62
C ILE A 44 -16.99 -12.78 29.73
N ASP A 45 -17.82 -13.76 29.36
CA ASP A 45 -17.47 -14.91 28.52
C ASP A 45 -17.99 -14.74 27.08
N ILE A 46 -17.40 -13.77 26.39
CA ILE A 46 -17.67 -13.55 24.96
C ILE A 46 -16.98 -14.62 24.11
N ASP A 47 -15.88 -15.21 24.59
CA ASP A 47 -15.18 -16.31 23.91
C ASP A 47 -16.12 -17.47 23.60
N ALA A 48 -16.88 -17.95 24.60
CA ALA A 48 -17.79 -19.05 24.40
C ALA A 48 -18.94 -18.70 23.43
N VAL A 49 -19.38 -17.45 23.39
CA VAL A 49 -20.39 -16.98 22.43
C VAL A 49 -19.80 -16.94 21.02
N ALA A 50 -18.64 -16.33 20.84
CA ALA A 50 -17.96 -16.20 19.57
C ALA A 50 -17.54 -17.56 18.98
N ALA A 51 -17.08 -18.49 19.82
CA ALA A 51 -16.74 -19.84 19.41
C ALA A 51 -17.95 -20.63 18.89
N GLN A 52 -19.12 -20.40 19.48
CA GLN A 52 -20.36 -20.98 18.99
C GLN A 52 -20.74 -20.37 17.64
N ILE A 53 -20.66 -19.04 17.49
CA ILE A 53 -20.95 -18.37 16.21
C ILE A 53 -19.99 -18.85 15.11
N SER A 54 -18.70 -19.03 15.40
CA SER A 54 -17.72 -19.52 14.42
C SER A 54 -17.90 -20.98 14.01
N SER A 55 -18.74 -21.73 14.73
CA SER A 55 -19.14 -23.09 14.33
C SER A 55 -20.37 -23.11 13.42
N LEU A 56 -21.06 -21.96 13.26
CA LEU A 56 -22.19 -21.82 12.36
C LEU A 56 -21.72 -21.53 10.94
N ASN A 57 -22.52 -21.95 9.96
CA ASN A 57 -22.29 -21.56 8.57
C ASN A 57 -22.66 -20.08 8.40
N VAL A 58 -21.67 -19.25 8.07
CA VAL A 58 -21.82 -17.81 7.85
C VAL A 58 -21.42 -17.50 6.41
N ARG A 59 -22.28 -16.78 5.70
CA ARG A 59 -22.01 -16.32 4.34
C ARG A 59 -20.78 -15.39 4.32
N PRO A 60 -19.84 -15.56 3.37
CA PRO A 60 -18.72 -14.64 3.22
C PRO A 60 -19.20 -13.20 3.02
N PRO A 61 -18.65 -12.21 3.73
CA PRO A 61 -19.10 -10.82 3.63
C PRO A 61 -18.91 -10.17 2.26
N LEU A 62 -18.08 -10.75 1.40
CA LEU A 62 -17.87 -10.30 0.01
C LEU A 62 -18.77 -11.03 -0.99
N GLY A 63 -19.62 -11.95 -0.52
CA GLY A 63 -20.52 -12.72 -1.37
C GLY A 63 -19.82 -13.43 -2.53
N GLY A 64 -20.39 -13.33 -3.73
CA GLY A 64 -19.83 -13.94 -4.94
C GLY A 64 -18.57 -13.24 -5.49
N PHE A 65 -18.22 -12.06 -4.97
CA PHE A 65 -17.09 -11.26 -5.44
C PHE A 65 -15.77 -11.60 -4.74
N GLU A 66 -15.81 -12.46 -3.73
CA GLU A 66 -14.65 -12.86 -2.91
C GLU A 66 -13.44 -13.32 -3.74
N ARG A 67 -13.69 -13.99 -4.88
CA ARG A 67 -12.63 -14.51 -5.76
C ARG A 67 -11.91 -13.45 -6.59
N PHE A 68 -12.48 -12.24 -6.71
CA PHE A 68 -11.97 -11.19 -7.58
C PHE A 68 -11.56 -9.92 -6.80
N ALA A 69 -12.07 -9.77 -5.57
CA ALA A 69 -11.83 -8.61 -4.72
C ALA A 69 -10.48 -8.70 -3.99
N HIS A 70 -9.52 -7.86 -4.39
CA HIS A 70 -8.26 -7.68 -3.64
C HIS A 70 -8.40 -6.69 -2.48
N SER A 71 -9.47 -5.89 -2.50
CA SER A 71 -9.81 -4.86 -1.51
C SER A 71 -11.31 -4.64 -1.54
N ALA A 72 -11.90 -4.41 -0.37
CA ALA A 72 -13.31 -4.10 -0.20
C ALA A 72 -13.48 -2.68 0.35
N THR A 73 -14.62 -2.06 0.09
CA THR A 73 -14.95 -0.77 0.69
C THR A 73 -15.43 -0.94 2.12
N VAL A 74 -15.34 0.12 2.93
CA VAL A 74 -15.93 0.17 4.28
C VAL A 74 -17.45 0.37 4.23
N HIS A 75 -18.01 0.64 3.06
CA HIS A 75 -19.45 0.82 2.86
C HIS A 75 -20.20 -0.53 2.79
N PHE A 76 -21.42 -0.51 3.31
CA PHE A 76 -22.31 -1.67 3.27
C PHE A 76 -23.03 -1.79 1.92
N THR A 77 -23.55 -2.97 1.63
CA THR A 77 -24.58 -3.11 0.60
C THR A 77 -25.80 -2.27 0.96
N PRO A 78 -26.55 -1.74 -0.03
CA PRO A 78 -27.75 -0.94 0.24
C PRO A 78 -28.76 -1.65 1.14
N GLU A 79 -28.90 -2.97 0.99
CA GLU A 79 -29.78 -3.80 1.81
C GLU A 79 -29.33 -3.80 3.27
N LEU A 80 -28.04 -4.05 3.54
CA LEU A 80 -27.50 -4.06 4.89
C LEU A 80 -27.50 -2.68 5.51
N GLU A 81 -27.25 -1.61 4.75
CA GLU A 81 -27.25 -0.23 5.26
C GLU A 81 -28.56 0.12 5.97
N THR A 82 -29.69 -0.36 5.45
CA THR A 82 -31.01 -0.14 6.07
C THR A 82 -31.24 -0.94 7.36
N GLN A 83 -30.59 -2.09 7.52
CA GLN A 83 -30.86 -3.04 8.60
C GLN A 83 -29.79 -3.03 9.71
N PHE A 84 -28.55 -2.70 9.37
CA PHE A 84 -27.38 -2.75 10.25
C PHE A 84 -27.63 -2.04 11.58
N GLY A 85 -28.12 -0.79 11.52
CA GLY A 85 -28.41 -0.02 12.72
C GLY A 85 -29.45 -0.69 13.64
N THR A 86 -30.41 -1.42 13.07
CA THR A 86 -31.43 -2.15 13.82
C THR A 86 -30.85 -3.42 14.45
N GLN A 87 -30.08 -4.21 13.71
CA GLN A 87 -29.43 -5.42 14.23
C GLN A 87 -28.46 -5.08 15.37
N ILE A 88 -27.64 -4.04 15.22
CA ILE A 88 -26.73 -3.56 16.28
C ILE A 88 -27.50 -3.15 17.54
N ARG A 89 -28.62 -2.42 17.39
CA ARG A 89 -29.49 -2.06 18.54
C ARG A 89 -30.07 -3.29 19.22
N GLN A 90 -30.47 -4.32 18.47
CA GLN A 90 -30.98 -5.57 19.02
C GLN A 90 -29.89 -6.36 19.77
N ILE A 91 -28.68 -6.47 19.23
CA ILE A 91 -27.52 -7.09 19.89
C ILE A 91 -27.26 -6.38 21.23
N ARG A 92 -27.21 -5.04 21.21
CA ARG A 92 -27.06 -4.22 22.42
C ARG A 92 -28.18 -4.46 23.43
N GLN A 93 -29.43 -4.58 22.98
CA GLN A 93 -30.57 -4.85 23.86
C GLN A 93 -30.48 -6.21 24.53
N TYR A 94 -30.13 -7.28 23.79
CA TYR A 94 -29.93 -8.60 24.37
C TYR A 94 -28.80 -8.61 25.41
N LEU A 95 -27.65 -8.02 25.08
CA LEU A 95 -26.55 -7.90 26.04
C LEU A 95 -26.95 -7.11 27.29
N ARG A 96 -27.70 -6.02 27.15
CA ARG A 96 -28.18 -5.24 28.31
C ARG A 96 -29.15 -6.05 29.16
N GLN A 97 -30.08 -6.79 28.55
CA GLN A 97 -31.02 -7.67 29.27
C GLN A 97 -30.30 -8.78 30.04
N HIS A 98 -29.31 -9.42 29.39
CA HIS A 98 -28.47 -10.44 30.00
C HIS A 98 -27.64 -9.91 31.16
N LEU A 99 -27.09 -8.70 31.01
CA LEU A 99 -26.36 -8.06 32.10
C LEU A 99 -27.31 -7.76 33.27
N ALA A 100 -28.47 -7.16 32.98
CA ALA A 100 -29.51 -6.84 33.96
C ALA A 100 -29.93 -8.07 34.76
N SER A 101 -30.10 -9.23 34.13
CA SER A 101 -30.52 -10.45 34.83
C SER A 101 -29.49 -10.94 35.85
N VAL A 102 -28.21 -10.58 35.70
CA VAL A 102 -27.14 -11.01 36.62
C VAL A 102 -26.89 -9.98 37.72
N VAL A 103 -27.04 -8.68 37.42
CA VAL A 103 -26.76 -7.61 38.40
C VAL A 103 -27.96 -7.22 39.26
N GLY A 104 -29.17 -7.67 38.91
CA GLY A 104 -30.39 -7.45 39.69
C GLY A 104 -31.37 -6.43 39.10
N GLY A 105 -31.35 -6.22 37.78
CA GLY A 105 -32.27 -5.33 37.06
C GLY A 105 -31.54 -4.29 36.20
N ASN A 106 -32.28 -3.62 35.31
CA ASN A 106 -31.72 -2.63 34.39
C ASN A 106 -31.19 -1.38 35.12
N ASP A 107 -31.87 -0.95 36.18
CA ASP A 107 -31.48 0.23 36.98
C ASP A 107 -30.30 -0.07 37.92
N ALA A 108 -29.95 -1.35 38.10
CA ALA A 108 -28.85 -1.79 38.93
C ALA A 108 -27.51 -1.88 38.16
N ILE A 109 -27.53 -1.80 36.83
CA ILE A 109 -26.30 -1.88 36.00
C ILE A 109 -25.38 -0.72 36.35
N GLU A 110 -25.89 0.51 36.32
CA GLU A 110 -25.09 1.72 36.57
C GLU A 110 -24.49 1.70 37.99
N ASN A 111 -25.29 1.35 39.00
CA ASN A 111 -24.82 1.25 40.39
C ASN A 111 -23.76 0.16 40.57
N PHE A 112 -23.93 -0.97 39.89
CA PHE A 112 -22.95 -2.05 39.93
C PHE A 112 -21.63 -1.61 39.27
N VAL A 113 -21.66 -1.00 38.10
CA VAL A 113 -20.44 -0.48 37.44
C VAL A 113 -19.76 0.57 38.30
N ALA A 114 -20.51 1.52 38.87
CA ALA A 114 -19.97 2.53 39.78
C ALA A 114 -19.27 1.90 40.99
N SER A 115 -19.77 0.78 41.50
CA SER A 115 -19.12 0.07 42.61
C SER A 115 -17.76 -0.55 42.26
N LEU A 116 -17.49 -0.76 40.97
CA LEU A 116 -16.22 -1.28 40.45
C LEU A 116 -15.19 -0.19 40.14
N ILE A 117 -15.62 1.08 40.09
CA ILE A 117 -14.76 2.22 39.79
C ILE A 117 -14.01 2.64 41.05
N GLU A 118 -12.71 2.91 40.91
CA GLU A 118 -11.86 3.46 41.96
C GLU A 118 -11.03 4.64 41.40
N PRO A 119 -10.82 5.72 42.17
CA PRO A 119 -9.93 6.80 41.75
C PRO A 119 -8.52 6.28 41.47
N LEU A 120 -7.85 6.83 40.47
CA LEU A 120 -6.47 6.47 40.11
C LEU A 120 -5.47 6.79 41.24
N GLU A 121 -5.83 7.72 42.13
CA GLU A 121 -5.09 8.06 43.36
C GLU A 121 -5.20 6.98 44.45
N SER A 122 -6.10 6.00 44.31
CA SER A 122 -6.29 4.96 45.31
C SER A 122 -5.05 4.05 45.44
N ARG A 123 -4.87 3.48 46.64
CA ARG A 123 -3.75 2.56 46.94
C ARG A 123 -3.70 1.33 46.02
N SER A 124 -4.81 0.99 45.37
CA SER A 124 -4.88 -0.07 44.37
C SER A 124 -3.93 0.20 43.19
N PHE A 125 -3.76 1.46 42.79
CA PHE A 125 -2.98 1.84 41.60
C PHE A 125 -1.63 2.49 41.87
N GLN A 126 -1.33 2.81 43.13
CA GLN A 126 -0.05 3.43 43.53
C GLN A 126 0.98 2.35 43.89
N GLY A 127 2.18 2.43 43.30
CA GLY A 127 3.30 1.56 43.67
C GLY A 127 4.57 1.87 42.88
N ASN A 128 5.58 1.02 42.97
CA ASN A 128 6.89 1.27 42.35
C ASN A 128 6.95 0.91 40.85
N GLY A 129 5.83 0.46 40.26
CA GLY A 129 5.75 0.08 38.84
C GLY A 129 6.45 -1.24 38.46
N THR A 130 7.04 -1.95 39.42
CA THR A 130 7.79 -3.20 39.20
C THR A 130 6.98 -4.46 39.49
N ASP A 131 5.85 -4.33 40.19
CA ASP A 131 5.03 -5.46 40.63
C ASP A 131 4.01 -5.83 39.55
N LEU A 132 3.69 -7.13 39.45
CA LEU A 132 2.60 -7.61 38.59
C LEU A 132 1.25 -7.07 39.10
N GLY A 133 0.56 -6.25 38.31
CA GLY A 133 -0.67 -5.59 38.74
C GLY A 133 -0.99 -4.31 37.97
N PHE A 134 -1.90 -3.50 38.52
CA PHE A 134 -2.21 -2.16 38.02
C PHE A 134 -1.51 -1.07 38.85
N LYS A 135 -0.31 -1.35 39.37
CA LYS A 135 0.43 -0.40 40.21
C LYS A 135 1.43 0.38 39.38
N TYR A 136 1.36 1.70 39.47
CA TYR A 136 2.21 2.63 38.74
C TYR A 136 2.87 3.62 39.69
N ASP A 137 4.09 4.02 39.34
CA ASP A 137 4.80 5.09 40.03
C ASP A 137 4.47 6.43 39.37
N PHE A 138 3.31 6.99 39.75
CA PHE A 138 2.89 8.31 39.28
C PHE A 138 3.69 9.45 39.92
N THR A 139 4.45 9.15 40.98
CA THR A 139 5.26 10.15 41.72
C THR A 139 6.61 10.41 41.07
N LYS A 140 7.08 9.49 40.22
CA LYS A 140 8.35 9.62 39.52
C LYS A 140 8.23 10.59 38.34
N PRO A 141 8.91 11.74 38.37
CA PRO A 141 8.91 12.67 37.25
C PRO A 141 9.65 12.06 36.05
N SER A 142 9.32 12.53 34.85
CA SER A 142 10.12 12.20 33.67
C SER A 142 11.58 12.66 33.88
N PRO A 143 12.57 12.00 33.25
CA PRO A 143 13.88 12.62 33.11
C PRO A 143 13.71 14.00 32.45
N ILE A 144 14.66 14.90 32.70
CA ILE A 144 14.67 16.22 32.05
C ILE A 144 14.70 16.00 30.53
N LEU A 145 13.63 16.42 29.87
CA LEU A 145 13.49 16.39 28.42
C LEU A 145 14.00 17.70 27.84
N ALA A 146 14.44 17.64 26.59
CA ALA A 146 14.97 18.77 25.87
C ALA A 146 14.27 18.91 24.51
N LYS A 147 13.89 20.13 24.14
CA LYS A 147 13.47 20.46 22.78
C LYS A 147 14.33 21.59 22.22
N LYS A 148 14.64 21.50 20.93
CA LYS A 148 15.41 22.49 20.18
C LYS A 148 14.64 22.89 18.94
N LYS A 149 14.50 24.18 18.69
CA LYS A 149 13.85 24.66 17.46
C LYS A 149 14.81 24.50 16.29
N LEU A 150 14.23 24.12 15.15
CA LEU A 150 14.93 23.98 13.89
C LEU A 150 14.43 25.02 12.88
N THR A 151 15.30 25.43 11.95
CA THR A 151 15.00 26.38 10.88
C THR A 151 15.47 25.85 9.53
N LEU A 152 14.83 26.29 8.44
CA LEU A 152 15.27 26.05 7.07
C LEU A 152 16.33 27.06 6.61
N GLN A 153 16.48 28.17 7.34
CA GLN A 153 17.46 29.19 7.01
C GLN A 153 18.87 28.69 7.28
N ARG A 154 19.73 28.77 6.27
CA ARG A 154 21.12 28.36 6.39
C ARG A 154 21.87 29.33 7.32
N PRO A 155 22.54 28.84 8.37
CA PRO A 155 23.45 29.68 9.15
C PRO A 155 24.65 30.10 8.29
N ASN A 156 25.19 31.30 8.53
CA ASN A 156 26.36 31.85 7.83
C ASN A 156 27.69 31.16 8.19
N THR A 157 27.68 29.83 8.38
CA THR A 157 28.85 29.04 8.76
C THR A 157 29.33 28.16 7.61
N VAL A 158 30.64 27.91 7.58
CA VAL A 158 31.29 27.00 6.63
C VAL A 158 31.03 25.54 7.07
N GLY A 159 30.46 24.71 6.19
CA GLY A 159 30.03 23.33 6.48
C GLY A 159 28.51 23.18 6.63
N THR A 160 28.03 21.97 6.97
CA THR A 160 26.61 21.77 7.32
C THR A 160 26.49 21.41 8.81
N THR A 161 25.80 22.27 9.57
CA THR A 161 25.34 21.96 10.93
C THR A 161 23.90 21.42 10.92
N ALA A 162 23.39 21.06 9.73
CA ALA A 162 22.05 20.51 9.59
C ALA A 162 21.92 19.23 10.40
N ILE A 163 20.89 19.18 11.26
CA ILE A 163 20.61 18.01 12.10
C ILE A 163 19.68 17.05 11.36
N LEU A 164 18.83 17.56 10.45
CA LEU A 164 17.97 16.73 9.61
C LEU A 164 18.20 17.05 8.13
N LYS A 165 18.22 15.99 7.33
CA LYS A 165 18.32 16.01 5.87
C LYS A 165 17.11 15.28 5.29
N LEU A 166 16.47 15.88 4.30
CA LEU A 166 15.36 15.30 3.55
C LEU A 166 15.55 15.66 2.07
N HIS A 167 15.38 14.69 1.17
CA HIS A 167 15.13 15.02 -0.23
C HIS A 167 13.62 15.12 -0.46
N LYS A 168 13.18 16.24 -1.03
CA LYS A 168 11.77 16.52 -1.35
C LYS A 168 11.57 16.36 -2.84
N LEU A 169 10.45 15.74 -3.21
CA LEU A 169 9.95 15.63 -4.58
C LEU A 169 8.69 16.50 -4.70
N THR A 170 8.64 17.35 -5.71
CA THR A 170 7.43 18.06 -6.12
C THR A 170 7.10 17.66 -7.56
N ILE A 171 5.89 17.17 -7.79
CA ILE A 171 5.35 16.90 -9.13
C ILE A 171 4.28 17.95 -9.40
N ALA A 172 4.48 18.83 -10.38
CA ALA A 172 3.48 19.83 -10.76
C ALA A 172 2.89 19.49 -12.13
N VAL A 173 1.59 19.23 -12.18
CA VAL A 173 0.83 19.04 -13.41
C VAL A 173 0.16 20.37 -13.74
N ARG A 174 0.42 20.90 -14.93
CA ARG A 174 -0.16 22.15 -15.42
C ARG A 174 -1.28 21.88 -16.40
N ASP A 175 -2.14 22.87 -16.59
CA ASP A 175 -3.23 22.87 -17.57
C ASP A 175 -4.22 21.71 -17.35
N SER A 176 -4.34 21.25 -16.11
CA SER A 176 -5.19 20.11 -15.75
C SER A 176 -6.68 20.41 -15.90
N ASP A 177 -7.08 21.67 -15.79
CA ASP A 177 -8.47 22.12 -15.98
C ASP A 177 -8.90 22.18 -17.46
N ILE A 178 -7.95 22.41 -18.38
CA ILE A 178 -8.19 22.44 -19.82
C ILE A 178 -7.87 21.12 -20.52
N PHE A 179 -7.47 20.07 -19.78
CA PHE A 179 -7.17 18.76 -20.36
C PHE A 179 -8.33 18.20 -21.19
N GLN A 180 -9.56 18.34 -20.68
CA GLN A 180 -10.77 17.92 -21.40
C GLN A 180 -10.90 18.64 -22.74
N GLN A 181 -10.62 19.94 -22.77
CA GLN A 181 -10.64 20.71 -24.00
C GLN A 181 -9.52 20.27 -24.95
N GLN A 182 -8.29 20.09 -24.47
CA GLN A 182 -7.18 19.65 -25.31
C GLN A 182 -7.38 18.24 -25.89
N LEU A 183 -7.97 17.32 -25.12
CA LEU A 183 -8.30 15.98 -25.61
C LEU A 183 -9.38 16.06 -26.70
N LYS A 184 -10.39 16.92 -26.52
CA LYS A 184 -11.42 17.16 -27.53
C LYS A 184 -10.81 17.74 -28.81
N GLU A 185 -10.02 18.81 -28.71
CA GLU A 185 -9.34 19.43 -29.85
C GLU A 185 -8.42 18.42 -30.58
N GLY A 186 -7.73 17.56 -29.84
CA GLY A 186 -6.93 16.48 -30.41
C GLY A 186 -7.74 15.46 -31.23
N LEU A 187 -8.97 15.16 -30.79
CA LEU A 187 -9.90 14.29 -31.53
C LEU A 187 -10.50 15.00 -32.75
N GLU A 188 -10.82 16.30 -32.63
CA GLU A 188 -11.29 17.11 -33.76
C GLU A 188 -10.24 17.15 -34.87
N ASN A 189 -8.97 17.41 -34.52
CA ASN A 189 -7.86 17.37 -35.47
C ASN A 189 -7.70 15.98 -36.11
N TYR A 190 -7.85 14.90 -35.34
CA TYR A 190 -7.80 13.54 -35.87
C TYR A 190 -8.92 13.27 -36.89
N ILE A 191 -10.15 13.73 -36.62
CA ILE A 191 -11.27 13.64 -37.56
C ILE A 191 -10.95 14.41 -38.85
N ASP A 192 -10.50 15.66 -38.73
CA ASP A 192 -10.25 16.53 -39.88
C ASP A 192 -9.10 16.03 -40.76
N GLU A 193 -8.08 15.40 -40.17
CA GLU A 193 -6.93 14.81 -40.86
C GLU A 193 -7.25 13.49 -41.57
N ASN A 194 -8.17 12.67 -41.06
CA ASN A 194 -8.32 11.28 -41.48
C ASN A 194 -9.67 10.94 -42.13
N ALA A 195 -10.73 11.75 -41.94
CA ALA A 195 -12.03 11.47 -42.57
C ALA A 195 -12.07 11.92 -44.04
N ASP A 196 -12.54 11.03 -44.92
CA ASP A 196 -12.50 11.20 -46.37
C ASP A 196 -13.53 12.21 -46.91
N THR A 197 -14.70 12.33 -46.28
CA THR A 197 -15.79 13.19 -46.76
C THR A 197 -16.24 14.23 -45.74
N GLU A 198 -16.73 15.37 -46.23
CA GLU A 198 -17.32 16.41 -45.37
C GLU A 198 -18.57 15.92 -44.63
N SER A 199 -19.29 14.95 -45.19
CA SER A 199 -20.43 14.32 -44.52
C SER A 199 -19.97 13.51 -43.31
N ASP A 200 -18.91 12.72 -43.46
CA ASP A 200 -18.36 11.89 -42.39
C ASP A 200 -17.76 12.77 -41.29
N LYS A 201 -17.06 13.85 -41.67
CA LYS A 201 -16.57 14.85 -40.70
C LYS A 201 -17.70 15.44 -39.87
N GLN A 202 -18.79 15.90 -40.50
CA GLN A 202 -19.93 16.49 -39.79
C GLN A 202 -20.56 15.50 -38.81
N GLU A 203 -20.73 14.24 -39.22
CA GLU A 203 -21.31 13.20 -38.38
C GLU A 203 -20.38 12.82 -37.21
N LEU A 204 -19.08 12.65 -37.46
CA LEU A 204 -18.09 12.38 -36.42
C LEU A 204 -17.97 13.54 -35.42
N HIS A 205 -17.98 14.78 -35.89
CA HIS A 205 -18.00 15.96 -35.01
C HIS A 205 -19.28 16.00 -34.15
N ARG A 206 -20.42 15.60 -34.69
CA ARG A 206 -21.67 15.46 -33.92
C ARG A 206 -21.54 14.40 -32.82
N LEU A 207 -21.04 13.21 -33.17
CA LEU A 207 -20.82 12.10 -32.24
C LEU A 207 -19.80 12.45 -31.14
N LEU A 208 -18.70 13.11 -31.49
CA LEU A 208 -17.71 13.57 -30.52
C LEU A 208 -18.35 14.53 -29.50
N ASN A 209 -19.16 15.48 -29.96
CA ASN A 209 -19.87 16.40 -29.06
C ASN A 209 -20.90 15.70 -28.16
N GLU A 210 -21.49 14.60 -28.59
CA GLU A 210 -22.36 13.77 -27.74
C GLU A 210 -21.54 13.01 -26.68
N LEU A 211 -20.41 12.41 -27.06
CA LEU A 211 -19.52 11.72 -26.13
C LEU A 211 -18.92 12.65 -25.07
N VAL A 212 -18.58 13.88 -25.43
CA VAL A 212 -18.07 14.89 -24.48
C VAL A 212 -19.14 15.34 -23.48
N LYS A 213 -20.43 15.18 -23.80
CA LYS A 213 -21.54 15.53 -22.89
C LYS A 213 -21.97 14.38 -21.98
N ASP A 214 -21.80 13.13 -22.40
CA ASP A 214 -22.17 11.95 -21.62
C ASP A 214 -21.06 11.56 -20.63
N GLU A 215 -21.30 11.74 -19.33
CA GLU A 215 -20.36 11.41 -18.25
C GLU A 215 -19.97 9.92 -18.17
N ASN A 216 -20.77 9.02 -18.78
CA ASN A 216 -20.49 7.58 -18.83
C ASN A 216 -19.75 7.15 -20.11
N SER A 217 -19.46 8.10 -21.00
CA SER A 217 -18.80 7.83 -22.26
C SER A 217 -17.35 7.39 -22.08
N ASP A 218 -16.80 6.77 -23.13
CA ASP A 218 -15.40 6.36 -23.15
C ASP A 218 -14.44 7.55 -23.06
N PHE A 219 -14.87 8.73 -23.52
CA PHE A 219 -14.14 9.98 -23.34
C PHE A 219 -13.92 10.29 -21.86
N HIS A 220 -14.98 10.24 -21.04
CA HIS A 220 -14.87 10.46 -19.59
C HIS A 220 -14.16 9.32 -18.86
N LYS A 221 -14.26 8.08 -19.34
CA LYS A 221 -13.46 6.96 -18.79
C LYS A 221 -11.96 7.21 -18.99
N LEU A 222 -11.55 7.72 -20.16
CA LEU A 222 -10.16 8.09 -20.41
C LEU A 222 -9.70 9.26 -19.52
N LEU A 223 -10.54 10.29 -19.35
CA LEU A 223 -10.26 11.39 -18.42
C LEU A 223 -10.02 10.86 -16.99
N LYS A 224 -10.93 10.03 -16.48
CA LYS A 224 -10.81 9.39 -15.15
C LYS A 224 -9.54 8.53 -15.06
N LEU A 225 -9.19 7.80 -16.12
CA LEU A 225 -7.99 6.96 -16.16
C LEU A 225 -6.71 7.81 -16.07
N VAL A 226 -6.62 8.90 -16.84
CA VAL A 226 -5.49 9.82 -16.82
C VAL A 226 -5.36 10.47 -15.45
N ASP A 227 -6.45 10.95 -14.84
CA ASP A 227 -6.41 11.57 -13.52
C ASP A 227 -5.98 10.58 -12.42
N LYS A 228 -6.54 9.35 -12.42
CA LYS A 228 -6.29 8.36 -11.36
C LYS A 228 -4.90 7.70 -11.45
N GLU A 229 -4.44 7.35 -12.65
CA GLU A 229 -3.30 6.43 -12.81
C GLU A 229 -2.00 7.12 -13.25
N THR A 230 -2.07 8.36 -13.76
CA THR A 230 -0.87 9.06 -14.26
C THR A 230 0.09 9.43 -13.15
N LEU A 231 -0.39 9.73 -11.94
CA LEU A 231 0.48 9.98 -10.80
C LEU A 231 1.37 8.77 -10.50
N GLY A 232 0.90 7.54 -10.72
CA GLY A 232 1.70 6.32 -10.62
C GLY A 232 2.87 6.32 -11.61
N LYS A 233 2.60 6.62 -12.89
CA LYS A 233 3.64 6.73 -13.92
C LYS A 233 4.63 7.88 -13.64
N LEU A 234 4.14 9.02 -13.15
CA LEU A 234 4.98 10.16 -12.77
C LEU A 234 5.89 9.84 -11.58
N LYS A 235 5.38 9.11 -10.58
CA LYS A 235 6.21 8.62 -9.46
C LYS A 235 7.29 7.66 -9.95
N LYS A 236 6.99 6.81 -10.94
CA LYS A 236 7.98 5.91 -11.55
C LYS A 236 9.08 6.71 -12.26
N GLU A 237 8.70 7.68 -13.09
CA GLU A 237 9.63 8.59 -13.76
C GLU A 237 10.49 9.35 -12.74
N ALA A 238 9.88 9.89 -11.69
CA ALA A 238 10.58 10.61 -10.63
C ALA A 238 11.64 9.76 -9.92
N LYS A 239 11.44 8.44 -9.77
CA LYS A 239 12.48 7.53 -9.24
C LYS A 239 13.71 7.52 -10.16
N ILE A 240 13.51 7.51 -11.47
CA ILE A 240 14.62 7.45 -12.43
C ILE A 240 15.31 8.81 -12.53
N THR A 241 14.54 9.91 -12.64
CA THR A 241 15.06 11.28 -12.57
C THR A 241 15.87 11.52 -11.30
N TYR A 242 15.46 10.96 -10.15
CA TYR A 242 16.24 11.08 -8.92
C TYR A 242 17.57 10.32 -8.98
N LEU A 243 17.64 9.14 -9.61
CA LEU A 243 18.91 8.44 -9.84
C LEU A 243 19.83 9.23 -10.79
N GLU A 244 19.27 9.81 -11.85
CA GLU A 244 20.00 10.68 -12.79
C GLU A 244 20.55 11.94 -12.08
N TYR A 245 19.77 12.52 -11.19
CA TYR A 245 20.18 13.64 -10.32
C TYR A 245 21.33 13.25 -9.39
N LEU A 246 21.26 12.08 -8.75
CA LEU A 246 22.37 11.58 -7.95
C LEU A 246 23.62 11.32 -8.79
N LEU A 247 23.49 10.67 -9.96
CA LEU A 247 24.61 10.35 -10.85
C LEU A 247 25.38 11.61 -11.27
N GLU A 248 24.66 12.66 -11.67
CA GLU A 248 25.25 13.95 -12.07
C GLU A 248 26.16 14.51 -10.96
N HIS A 249 25.66 14.56 -9.73
CA HIS A 249 26.43 15.11 -8.60
C HIS A 249 27.48 14.14 -8.05
N ILE A 250 27.31 12.83 -8.22
CA ILE A 250 28.33 11.84 -7.87
C ILE A 250 29.51 11.95 -8.83
N ARG A 251 29.28 12.10 -10.14
CA ARG A 251 30.35 12.22 -11.15
C ARG A 251 31.30 13.39 -10.88
N THR A 252 30.79 14.49 -10.33
CA THR A 252 31.60 15.67 -10.00
C THR A 252 32.39 15.54 -8.70
N SER A 253 32.11 14.53 -7.87
CA SER A 253 32.55 14.52 -6.48
C SER A 253 33.01 13.16 -5.93
N SER A 254 32.93 12.08 -6.71
CA SER A 254 33.39 10.74 -6.33
C SER A 254 34.49 10.25 -7.27
N THR A 255 35.45 9.52 -6.72
CA THR A 255 36.54 8.87 -7.47
C THR A 255 36.26 7.39 -7.76
N ASP A 256 35.16 6.83 -7.24
CA ASP A 256 34.78 5.43 -7.51
C ASP A 256 34.15 5.28 -8.91
N SER A 257 35.01 5.22 -9.92
CA SER A 257 34.61 5.09 -11.33
C SER A 257 33.73 3.87 -11.60
N VAL A 258 34.03 2.72 -10.98
CA VAL A 258 33.27 1.48 -11.16
C VAL A 258 31.87 1.60 -10.54
N GLY A 259 31.77 2.19 -9.34
CA GLY A 259 30.45 2.45 -8.73
C GLY A 259 29.60 3.38 -9.59
N ILE A 260 30.21 4.40 -10.20
CA ILE A 260 29.56 5.33 -11.14
C ILE A 260 29.01 4.55 -12.35
N ILE A 261 29.81 3.66 -12.93
CA ILE A 261 29.40 2.79 -14.03
C ILE A 261 28.21 1.91 -13.63
N TYR A 262 28.19 1.34 -12.42
CA TYR A 262 27.05 0.54 -11.93
C TYR A 262 25.78 1.36 -11.73
N LEU A 263 25.89 2.62 -11.29
CA LEU A 263 24.74 3.52 -11.19
C LEU A 263 24.19 3.89 -12.58
N GLU A 264 25.09 4.19 -13.51
CA GLU A 264 24.74 4.47 -14.90
C GLU A 264 24.09 3.27 -15.57
N ASP A 265 24.64 2.06 -15.39
CA ASP A 265 24.03 0.85 -15.91
C ASP A 265 22.65 0.62 -15.30
N LEU A 266 22.48 0.78 -13.98
CA LEU A 266 21.16 0.65 -13.34
C LEU A 266 20.11 1.57 -13.99
N ILE A 267 20.43 2.85 -14.18
CA ILE A 267 19.55 3.82 -14.84
C ILE A 267 19.24 3.36 -16.27
N ARG A 268 20.28 3.02 -17.05
CA ARG A 268 20.16 2.56 -18.44
C ARG A 268 19.28 1.31 -18.54
N ARG A 269 19.45 0.32 -17.67
CA ARG A 269 18.67 -0.93 -17.66
C ARG A 269 17.20 -0.68 -17.32
N ILE A 270 16.91 0.21 -16.38
CA ILE A 270 15.52 0.58 -16.05
C ILE A 270 14.87 1.26 -17.27
N ARG A 271 15.56 2.20 -17.93
CA ARG A 271 15.07 2.84 -19.17
C ARG A 271 14.88 1.82 -20.30
N LEU A 272 15.81 0.87 -20.46
CA LEU A 272 15.70 -0.20 -21.46
C LEU A 272 14.50 -1.11 -21.21
N LEU A 273 14.21 -1.42 -19.94
CA LEU A 273 13.01 -2.17 -19.56
C LEU A 273 11.74 -1.38 -19.92
N GLU A 274 11.68 -0.08 -19.60
CA GLU A 274 10.55 0.78 -19.96
C GLU A 274 10.34 0.85 -21.48
N ALA A 275 11.41 1.01 -22.24
CA ALA A 275 11.36 1.00 -23.70
C ALA A 275 10.96 -0.38 -24.26
N TYR A 276 11.35 -1.48 -23.61
CA TYR A 276 10.98 -2.83 -24.03
C TYR A 276 9.48 -3.05 -23.85
N ILE A 277 8.95 -2.90 -22.63
CA ILE A 277 7.50 -3.09 -22.39
C ILE A 277 6.64 -2.03 -23.10
N GLY A 278 7.21 -0.88 -23.44
CA GLY A 278 6.56 0.17 -24.21
C GLY A 278 6.64 -0.01 -25.73
N ASP A 279 7.26 -1.08 -26.24
CA ASP A 279 7.41 -1.32 -27.68
C ASP A 279 6.08 -1.68 -28.34
N ARG A 280 5.62 -0.81 -29.24
CA ARG A 280 4.34 -0.87 -29.94
C ARG A 280 4.40 -1.55 -31.29
N THR A 281 5.60 -1.91 -31.75
CA THR A 281 5.74 -2.77 -32.93
C THR A 281 5.30 -4.21 -32.64
N LYS A 282 5.09 -4.53 -31.36
CA LYS A 282 4.60 -5.82 -30.90
C LYS A 282 3.08 -5.88 -30.95
N GLU A 283 2.56 -7.03 -31.35
CA GLU A 283 1.13 -7.31 -31.41
C GLU A 283 0.46 -7.26 -30.03
N ASP A 284 -0.85 -7.02 -30.02
CA ASP A 284 -1.65 -7.06 -28.80
C ASP A 284 -1.51 -8.42 -28.10
N GLY A 285 -1.28 -8.37 -26.79
CA GLY A 285 -1.07 -9.57 -25.98
C GLY A 285 0.30 -10.25 -26.18
N TYR A 286 1.24 -9.65 -26.93
CA TYR A 286 2.63 -10.13 -27.00
C TYR A 286 3.25 -10.33 -25.61
N TYR A 287 2.91 -9.43 -24.68
CA TYR A 287 3.39 -9.42 -23.30
C TYR A 287 2.56 -10.27 -22.33
N ASN A 288 1.60 -11.06 -22.83
CA ASN A 288 0.84 -12.01 -22.02
C ASN A 288 1.69 -13.25 -21.72
N VAL A 289 2.21 -13.33 -20.51
CA VAL A 289 2.99 -14.48 -20.03
C VAL A 289 2.20 -15.24 -18.98
N ASN A 290 2.52 -16.53 -18.80
CA ASN A 290 1.83 -17.36 -17.83
C ASN A 290 2.77 -18.33 -17.11
N TYR A 291 2.43 -18.65 -15.87
CA TYR A 291 3.11 -19.66 -15.05
C TYR A 291 2.09 -20.29 -14.10
N ALA A 292 2.16 -21.61 -13.88
CA ALA A 292 1.30 -22.33 -12.94
C ALA A 292 -0.20 -21.98 -13.06
N GLY A 293 -0.70 -21.82 -14.30
CA GLY A 293 -2.12 -21.55 -14.58
C GLY A 293 -2.55 -20.08 -14.48
N VAL A 294 -1.68 -19.15 -14.10
CA VAL A 294 -1.99 -17.71 -14.01
C VAL A 294 -1.35 -16.96 -15.15
N THR A 295 -2.14 -16.11 -15.81
CA THR A 295 -1.69 -15.24 -16.92
C THR A 295 -1.62 -13.79 -16.49
N VAL A 296 -0.57 -13.09 -16.89
CA VAL A 296 -0.39 -11.65 -16.66
C VAL A 296 0.14 -10.97 -17.92
N ASN A 297 -0.28 -9.73 -18.14
CA ASN A 297 0.33 -8.85 -19.12
C ASN A 297 1.47 -8.06 -18.46
N TYR A 298 2.70 -8.13 -18.99
CA TYR A 298 3.82 -7.38 -18.44
C TYR A 298 3.69 -5.85 -18.59
N GLN A 299 3.01 -5.34 -19.63
CA GLN A 299 2.79 -3.89 -19.80
C GLN A 299 1.92 -3.35 -18.66
N ASP A 300 0.81 -4.04 -18.38
CA ASP A 300 -0.10 -3.68 -17.28
C ASP A 300 0.62 -3.76 -15.95
N MET A 301 1.33 -4.87 -15.72
CA MET A 301 2.00 -5.11 -14.45
C MET A 301 3.10 -4.09 -14.18
N PHE A 302 3.83 -3.62 -15.21
CA PHE A 302 4.92 -2.64 -15.08
C PHE A 302 4.50 -1.17 -15.30
N SER A 303 3.21 -0.91 -15.49
CA SER A 303 2.65 0.44 -15.58
C SER A 303 2.76 1.24 -14.27
N ARG A 304 2.84 0.53 -13.12
CA ARG A 304 2.85 1.12 -11.77
C ARG A 304 4.26 1.35 -11.23
N ALA A 305 4.43 2.35 -10.36
CA ALA A 305 5.73 2.72 -9.79
C ALA A 305 6.29 1.71 -8.79
N GLU A 306 5.44 0.99 -8.07
CA GLU A 306 5.81 0.08 -6.98
C GLU A 306 6.51 -1.18 -7.50
N VAL A 307 6.45 -1.42 -8.80
CA VAL A 307 7.08 -2.58 -9.45
C VAL A 307 8.59 -2.56 -9.27
N LEU A 308 9.20 -1.38 -9.33
CA LEU A 308 10.63 -1.19 -9.12
C LEU A 308 11.04 -1.41 -7.65
N ASP A 309 10.11 -1.41 -6.70
CA ASP A 309 10.41 -1.57 -5.27
C ASP A 309 10.89 -2.99 -4.93
N ALA A 310 10.78 -3.94 -5.85
CA ALA A 310 11.41 -5.26 -5.72
C ALA A 310 12.94 -5.21 -5.91
N LEU A 311 13.50 -4.12 -6.44
CA LEU A 311 14.94 -3.95 -6.57
C LEU A 311 15.60 -3.76 -5.19
N PRO A 312 16.85 -4.22 -5.02
CA PRO A 312 17.63 -4.00 -3.80
C PRO A 312 17.98 -2.52 -3.61
N ILE A 313 18.33 -1.81 -4.69
CA ILE A 313 18.67 -0.40 -4.70
C ILE A 313 17.72 0.33 -5.65
N ILE A 314 16.88 1.19 -5.10
CA ILE A 314 15.93 2.02 -5.85
C ILE A 314 15.43 3.17 -4.98
N PRO A 315 15.11 4.34 -5.54
CA PRO A 315 14.42 5.38 -4.79
C PRO A 315 13.00 4.99 -4.44
N ILE A 316 12.54 5.42 -3.28
CA ILE A 316 11.17 5.27 -2.79
C ILE A 316 10.58 6.67 -2.62
N VAL A 317 9.49 6.91 -3.32
CA VAL A 317 8.63 8.09 -3.08
C VAL A 317 7.79 7.79 -1.85
N ALA A 318 8.04 8.48 -0.75
CA ALA A 318 7.49 8.15 0.57
C ALA A 318 6.95 9.39 1.27
N GLY A 319 5.80 9.23 1.94
CA GLY A 319 5.13 10.30 2.68
C GLY A 319 4.50 11.32 1.73
N TYR A 320 3.18 11.46 1.81
CA TYR A 320 2.48 12.57 1.18
C TYR A 320 2.60 13.78 2.10
N LEU A 321 3.42 14.75 1.70
CA LEU A 321 3.71 15.94 2.50
C LEU A 321 2.68 17.05 2.28
N GLY A 322 1.98 17.02 1.15
CA GLY A 322 0.87 17.92 0.86
C GLY A 322 0.54 17.98 -0.61
N GLU A 323 -0.52 18.72 -0.91
CA GLU A 323 -0.97 19.05 -2.24
C GLU A 323 -1.48 20.47 -2.27
N THR A 324 -1.20 21.16 -3.37
CA THR A 324 -1.67 22.53 -3.58
C THR A 324 -2.24 22.64 -4.98
N THR A 325 -3.43 23.25 -5.09
CA THR A 325 -4.05 23.57 -6.37
C THR A 325 -4.05 25.09 -6.53
N ASP A 326 -3.37 25.56 -7.57
CA ASP A 326 -3.39 26.96 -7.98
C ASP A 326 -4.36 27.09 -9.17
N THR A 327 -5.53 27.66 -8.92
CA THR A 327 -6.57 27.87 -9.93
C THR A 327 -6.24 28.99 -10.92
N HIS A 328 -5.29 29.89 -10.59
CA HIS A 328 -4.89 30.97 -11.50
C HIS A 328 -3.85 30.49 -12.51
N LEU A 329 -2.96 29.59 -12.10
CA LEU A 329 -1.92 29.00 -12.96
C LEU A 329 -2.32 27.65 -13.56
N SER A 330 -3.55 27.18 -13.30
CA SER A 330 -4.00 25.81 -13.59
C SER A 330 -2.96 24.75 -13.20
N GLU A 331 -2.43 24.85 -11.99
CA GLU A 331 -1.31 24.03 -11.56
C GLU A 331 -1.67 23.24 -10.31
N ARG A 332 -1.59 21.91 -10.40
CA ARG A 332 -1.75 21.01 -9.26
C ARG A 332 -0.39 20.43 -8.89
N LYS A 333 0.04 20.66 -7.65
CA LYS A 333 1.31 20.17 -7.11
C LYS A 333 1.09 19.08 -6.10
N TYR A 334 1.83 18.00 -6.25
CA TYR A 334 1.91 16.91 -5.29
C TYR A 334 3.31 16.89 -4.67
N ILE A 335 3.38 16.91 -3.34
CA ILE A 335 4.63 17.01 -2.59
C ILE A 335 4.87 15.71 -1.82
N PHE A 336 6.05 15.12 -2.03
CA PHE A 336 6.46 13.86 -1.42
C PHE A 336 7.85 13.95 -0.81
N GLY A 337 8.15 13.06 0.11
CA GLY A 337 9.53 12.76 0.51
C GLY A 337 10.18 11.74 -0.44
N LEU A 338 11.51 11.80 -0.55
CA LEU A 338 12.32 10.82 -1.26
C LEU A 338 13.24 10.10 -0.28
N LYS A 339 13.28 8.77 -0.39
CA LYS A 339 14.21 7.90 0.34
C LYS A 339 14.93 7.01 -0.65
N LEU A 340 16.09 6.48 -0.27
CA LEU A 340 16.79 5.47 -1.04
C LEU A 340 16.76 4.13 -0.31
N LYS A 341 16.33 3.08 -1.02
CA LYS A 341 16.34 1.72 -0.50
C LYS A 341 17.74 1.11 -0.68
N PHE A 342 18.23 0.39 0.34
CA PHE A 342 19.55 -0.26 0.32
C PHE A 342 19.51 -1.77 0.65
N GLY A 343 18.46 -2.46 0.20
CA GLY A 343 18.43 -3.92 0.19
C GLY A 343 18.47 -4.61 1.56
N ASN A 344 18.03 -3.92 2.62
CA ASN A 344 18.03 -4.44 3.99
C ASN A 344 17.20 -5.74 4.12
N GLU A 345 17.48 -6.49 5.17
CA GLU A 345 16.86 -7.78 5.46
C GLU A 345 15.33 -7.76 5.49
N VAL A 346 14.71 -8.76 4.85
CA VAL A 346 13.26 -8.95 4.86
C VAL A 346 12.86 -9.67 6.15
N GLN A 347 12.64 -8.89 7.22
CA GLN A 347 12.38 -9.39 8.58
C GLN A 347 11.16 -10.33 8.68
N ALA A 348 10.10 -10.07 7.91
CA ALA A 348 8.89 -10.89 7.92
C ALA A 348 9.11 -12.34 7.45
N ARG A 349 10.26 -12.68 6.84
CA ARG A 349 10.53 -13.98 6.21
C ARG A 349 11.99 -14.44 6.38
N GLY A 350 12.50 -14.33 7.60
CA GLY A 350 13.78 -14.94 7.99
C GLY A 350 15.03 -14.10 7.72
N GLY A 351 14.89 -12.80 7.48
CA GLY A 351 16.02 -11.85 7.49
C GLY A 351 16.96 -11.90 6.28
N LYS A 352 16.60 -12.58 5.18
CA LYS A 352 17.44 -12.60 3.97
C LYS A 352 17.51 -11.20 3.32
N PRO A 353 18.66 -10.78 2.76
CA PRO A 353 18.74 -9.57 1.93
C PRO A 353 17.76 -9.60 0.76
N VAL A 354 17.27 -8.44 0.31
CA VAL A 354 16.23 -8.34 -0.74
C VAL A 354 16.57 -9.12 -2.01
N PHE A 355 17.84 -9.05 -2.43
CA PHE A 355 18.31 -9.74 -3.63
C PHE A 355 18.17 -11.26 -3.48
N ASP A 356 18.73 -11.83 -2.40
CA ASP A 356 18.71 -13.27 -2.14
C ASP A 356 17.29 -13.77 -1.88
N TYR A 357 16.48 -12.99 -1.17
CA TYR A 357 15.08 -13.28 -0.94
C TYR A 357 14.32 -13.43 -2.26
N ASN A 358 14.45 -12.48 -3.19
CA ASN A 358 13.76 -12.55 -4.48
C ASN A 358 14.31 -13.65 -5.39
N LEU A 359 15.62 -13.94 -5.36
CA LEU A 359 16.17 -15.11 -6.05
C LEU A 359 15.64 -16.42 -5.49
N ASN A 360 15.38 -16.47 -4.19
CA ASN A 360 14.80 -17.65 -3.55
C ASN A 360 13.34 -17.87 -3.96
N LEU A 361 12.55 -16.80 -4.08
CA LEU A 361 11.18 -16.88 -4.62
C LEU A 361 11.16 -17.26 -6.10
N LEU A 362 12.16 -16.85 -6.87
CA LEU A 362 12.28 -17.24 -8.28
C LEU A 362 12.63 -18.73 -8.44
N ASN A 363 13.30 -19.33 -7.45
CA ASN A 363 13.77 -20.72 -7.52
C ASN A 363 12.62 -21.73 -7.36
N PRO A 364 12.25 -22.50 -8.39
CA PRO A 364 11.17 -23.50 -8.28
C PRO A 364 11.47 -24.62 -7.26
N GLU A 365 12.75 -24.81 -6.93
CA GLU A 365 13.19 -25.84 -5.98
C GLU A 365 13.25 -25.37 -4.53
N SER A 366 13.07 -24.08 -4.25
CA SER A 366 13.09 -23.61 -2.86
C SER A 366 11.82 -24.06 -2.12
N GLU A 367 11.98 -24.35 -0.83
CA GLU A 367 10.85 -24.67 0.04
C GLU A 367 9.83 -23.53 0.07
N GLU A 368 10.30 -22.28 0.09
CA GLU A 368 9.42 -21.12 0.07
C GLU A 368 8.63 -20.99 -1.24
N HIS A 369 9.20 -21.34 -2.40
CA HIS A 369 8.46 -21.34 -3.66
C HIS A 369 7.40 -22.44 -3.70
N LYS A 370 7.76 -23.66 -3.26
CA LYS A 370 6.85 -24.80 -3.22
C LYS A 370 5.69 -24.56 -2.25
N ALA A 371 5.97 -23.99 -1.08
CA ALA A 371 4.96 -23.69 -0.07
C ALA A 371 3.96 -22.63 -0.55
N GLU A 372 4.42 -21.53 -1.16
CA GLU A 372 3.52 -20.45 -1.63
C GLU A 372 2.70 -20.85 -2.86
N LEU A 373 3.21 -21.76 -3.71
CA LEU A 373 2.41 -22.35 -4.78
C LEU A 373 1.33 -23.31 -4.28
N ALA A 374 1.60 -24.04 -3.19
CA ALA A 374 0.65 -24.98 -2.60
C ALA A 374 -0.46 -24.29 -1.80
N ASP A 375 -0.27 -23.02 -1.41
CA ASP A 375 -1.28 -22.22 -0.72
C ASP A 375 -2.38 -21.75 -1.68
N GLY A 376 -3.53 -22.43 -1.64
CA GLY A 376 -4.69 -22.15 -2.48
C GLY A 376 -5.26 -20.73 -2.33
N TYR A 377 -4.93 -20.00 -1.26
CA TYR A 377 -5.41 -18.63 -1.04
C TYR A 377 -4.46 -17.55 -1.59
N THR A 378 -3.15 -17.81 -1.65
CA THR A 378 -2.15 -16.80 -2.05
C THR A 378 -1.39 -17.13 -3.34
N SER A 379 -1.58 -18.33 -3.90
CA SER A 379 -0.89 -18.85 -5.09
C SER A 379 -0.89 -17.87 -6.28
N GLU A 380 -2.02 -17.25 -6.62
CA GLU A 380 -2.07 -16.29 -7.74
C GLU A 380 -1.19 -15.06 -7.48
N THR A 381 -1.29 -14.47 -6.29
CA THR A 381 -0.50 -13.30 -5.91
C THR A 381 1.00 -13.63 -5.92
N PHE A 382 1.36 -14.83 -5.45
CA PHE A 382 2.72 -15.34 -5.51
C PHE A 382 3.20 -15.50 -6.96
N ILE A 383 2.41 -16.10 -7.84
CA ILE A 383 2.78 -16.31 -9.24
C ILE A 383 3.00 -14.98 -9.97
N ARG A 384 2.10 -14.00 -9.77
CA ARG A 384 2.27 -12.63 -10.29
C ARG A 384 3.61 -12.02 -9.84
N LYS A 385 4.00 -12.28 -8.58
CA LYS A 385 5.28 -11.83 -8.02
C LYS A 385 6.48 -12.53 -8.66
N VAL A 386 6.41 -13.83 -8.93
CA VAL A 386 7.48 -14.58 -9.62
C VAL A 386 7.72 -14.04 -11.02
N LEU A 387 6.65 -13.88 -11.81
CA LEU A 387 6.72 -13.34 -13.18
C LEU A 387 7.28 -11.90 -13.19
N LYS A 388 6.88 -11.07 -12.22
CA LYS A 388 7.46 -9.73 -12.02
C LYS A 388 8.96 -9.77 -11.75
N ILE A 389 9.40 -10.63 -10.82
CA ILE A 389 10.82 -10.78 -10.48
C ILE A 389 11.60 -11.26 -11.71
N ALA A 390 11.07 -12.23 -12.46
CA ALA A 390 11.73 -12.79 -13.64
C ALA A 390 12.06 -11.71 -14.68
N LEU A 391 11.09 -10.86 -15.07
CA LEU A 391 11.34 -9.76 -16.00
C LEU A 391 12.29 -8.72 -15.40
N LEU A 392 11.98 -8.23 -14.21
CA LEU A 392 12.70 -7.11 -13.59
C LEU A 392 14.16 -7.46 -13.30
N TYR A 393 14.42 -8.60 -12.67
CA TYR A 393 15.78 -9.00 -12.29
C TYR A 393 16.60 -9.38 -13.52
N TYR A 394 15.99 -9.97 -14.54
CA TYR A 394 16.70 -10.24 -15.78
C TYR A 394 17.13 -8.94 -16.46
N PHE A 395 16.21 -8.00 -16.68
CA PHE A 395 16.54 -6.75 -17.35
C PHE A 395 17.56 -5.92 -16.57
N VAL A 396 17.43 -5.85 -15.25
CA VAL A 396 18.25 -4.96 -14.42
C VAL A 396 19.61 -5.58 -14.09
N PHE A 397 19.72 -6.90 -13.97
CA PHE A 397 20.93 -7.53 -13.42
C PHE A 397 21.60 -8.59 -14.30
N ALA A 398 20.99 -9.02 -15.40
CA ALA A 398 21.68 -9.94 -16.30
C ALA A 398 22.99 -9.32 -16.78
N SER A 399 24.04 -10.13 -16.83
CA SER A 399 25.37 -9.70 -17.24
C SER A 399 26.06 -10.82 -18.02
N HIS A 400 27.13 -10.47 -18.74
CA HIS A 400 28.04 -11.42 -19.38
C HIS A 400 29.43 -11.43 -18.73
N SER A 401 29.66 -10.58 -17.73
CA SER A 401 30.98 -10.36 -17.12
C SER A 401 30.91 -10.58 -15.61
N ASN A 402 31.90 -11.32 -15.10
CA ASN A 402 32.05 -11.58 -13.68
C ASN A 402 32.96 -10.49 -13.05
N PRO A 403 32.46 -9.69 -12.09
CA PRO A 403 33.23 -8.60 -11.47
C PRO A 403 34.43 -9.07 -10.63
N LEU A 404 34.53 -10.38 -10.35
CA LEU A 404 35.66 -10.99 -9.65
C LEU A 404 36.71 -11.59 -10.60
N ALA A 405 36.49 -11.54 -11.92
CA ALA A 405 37.45 -12.04 -12.91
C ALA A 405 38.65 -11.07 -13.06
N PRO A 406 39.88 -11.57 -13.26
CA PRO A 406 41.08 -10.72 -13.38
C PRO A 406 41.05 -9.74 -14.55
N ASP A 407 40.37 -10.10 -15.64
CA ASP A 407 40.22 -9.33 -16.88
C ASP A 407 38.91 -8.54 -16.94
N TYR A 408 38.22 -8.40 -15.81
CA TYR A 408 36.95 -7.70 -15.74
C TYR A 408 37.09 -6.22 -16.14
N ASN A 409 36.39 -5.85 -17.22
CA ASN A 409 36.21 -4.46 -17.62
C ASN A 409 34.80 -3.96 -17.23
N PRO A 410 34.66 -3.05 -16.25
CA PRO A 410 33.37 -2.51 -15.84
C PRO A 410 32.58 -1.83 -16.97
N GLU A 411 33.26 -1.18 -17.92
CA GLU A 411 32.64 -0.50 -19.07
C GLU A 411 31.82 -1.46 -19.94
N SER A 412 32.16 -2.76 -19.91
CA SER A 412 31.42 -3.78 -20.66
C SER A 412 29.99 -3.98 -20.15
N GLU A 413 29.66 -3.57 -18.92
CA GLU A 413 28.28 -3.62 -18.42
C GLU A 413 27.36 -2.66 -19.19
N LEU A 414 27.87 -1.50 -19.59
CA LEU A 414 27.11 -0.44 -20.29
C LEU A 414 26.71 -0.84 -21.71
N THR A 415 27.40 -1.81 -22.31
CA THR A 415 27.14 -2.27 -23.68
C THR A 415 26.30 -3.54 -23.75
N TYR A 416 26.16 -4.29 -22.66
CA TYR A 416 25.33 -5.49 -22.65
C TYR A 416 23.84 -5.13 -22.84
N ASP A 417 23.17 -5.76 -23.81
CA ASP A 417 21.74 -5.59 -24.10
C ASP A 417 20.97 -6.86 -23.66
N PRO A 418 20.07 -6.77 -22.67
CA PRO A 418 19.33 -7.94 -22.20
C PRO A 418 18.18 -8.31 -23.15
N LYS A 419 17.72 -7.39 -24.01
CA LYS A 419 16.50 -7.54 -24.82
C LYS A 419 16.56 -8.77 -25.71
N GLN A 420 17.61 -8.88 -26.52
CA GLN A 420 17.73 -9.93 -27.52
C GLN A 420 17.61 -11.34 -26.93
N ARG A 421 18.30 -11.60 -25.81
CA ARG A 421 18.22 -12.89 -25.13
C ARG A 421 16.90 -13.08 -24.38
N PHE A 422 16.30 -11.99 -23.90
CA PHE A 422 15.01 -12.07 -23.23
C PHE A 422 13.86 -12.45 -24.18
N GLU A 423 13.98 -12.22 -25.49
CA GLU A 423 12.96 -12.69 -26.45
C GLU A 423 12.82 -14.23 -26.46
N THR A 424 13.89 -14.95 -26.11
CA THR A 424 13.79 -16.41 -25.90
C THR A 424 13.07 -16.74 -24.60
N VAL A 425 13.30 -15.94 -23.55
CA VAL A 425 12.64 -16.08 -22.24
C VAL A 425 11.13 -15.84 -22.37
N ILE A 426 10.73 -14.73 -22.99
CA ILE A 426 9.31 -14.38 -23.14
C ILE A 426 8.58 -15.43 -24.00
N SER A 427 9.20 -15.94 -25.07
CA SER A 427 8.63 -17.00 -25.91
C SER A 427 8.30 -18.26 -25.09
N VAL A 428 9.20 -18.68 -24.19
CA VAL A 428 8.94 -19.81 -23.28
C VAL A 428 7.83 -19.50 -22.27
N LEU A 429 7.82 -18.30 -21.70
CA LEU A 429 6.80 -17.89 -20.72
C LEU A 429 5.40 -17.70 -21.34
N ARG A 430 5.31 -17.45 -22.64
CA ARG A 430 4.05 -17.43 -23.41
C ARG A 430 3.53 -18.83 -23.73
N GLY A 431 4.43 -19.82 -23.83
CA GLY A 431 4.10 -21.20 -24.13
C GLY A 431 3.36 -21.95 -23.00
N SER A 432 3.05 -23.22 -23.23
CA SER A 432 2.32 -24.09 -22.31
C SER A 432 3.21 -25.04 -21.48
N ASP A 433 4.52 -25.07 -21.73
CA ASP A 433 5.46 -26.02 -21.11
C ASP A 433 5.98 -25.50 -19.75
N GLU A 434 5.34 -25.91 -18.65
CA GLU A 434 5.70 -25.49 -17.30
C GLU A 434 7.12 -25.90 -16.87
N GLU A 435 7.63 -27.04 -17.34
CA GLU A 435 8.98 -27.49 -16.99
C GLU A 435 10.06 -26.64 -17.68
N LYS A 436 9.82 -26.21 -18.92
CA LYS A 436 10.68 -25.21 -19.58
C LYS A 436 10.65 -23.87 -18.85
N LYS A 437 9.49 -23.43 -18.34
CA LYS A 437 9.39 -22.18 -17.55
C LYS A 437 10.16 -22.26 -16.24
N LYS A 438 10.04 -23.38 -15.51
CA LYS A 438 10.89 -23.64 -14.34
C LYS A 438 12.38 -23.65 -14.71
N GLY A 439 12.72 -24.20 -15.88
CA GLY A 439 14.06 -24.15 -16.46
C GLY A 439 14.59 -22.74 -16.68
N ILE A 440 13.76 -21.84 -17.22
CA ILE A 440 14.07 -20.41 -17.34
C ILE A 440 14.37 -19.80 -15.97
N PHE A 441 13.49 -20.00 -14.98
CA PHE A 441 13.69 -19.42 -13.65
C PHE A 441 14.97 -19.91 -12.97
N ARG A 442 15.28 -21.20 -13.10
CA ARG A 442 16.57 -21.77 -12.67
C ARG A 442 17.75 -21.12 -13.40
N GLY A 443 17.64 -20.94 -14.71
CA GLY A 443 18.65 -20.29 -15.54
C GLY A 443 18.93 -18.85 -15.15
N ILE A 444 17.88 -18.06 -14.89
CA ILE A 444 18.00 -16.67 -14.41
C ILE A 444 18.74 -16.63 -13.08
N LYS A 445 18.28 -17.40 -12.08
CA LYS A 445 18.95 -17.47 -10.77
C LYS A 445 20.42 -17.84 -10.93
N ARG A 446 20.71 -18.90 -11.69
CA ARG A 446 22.07 -19.39 -11.91
C ARG A 446 22.96 -18.31 -12.51
N GLY A 447 22.53 -17.65 -13.59
CA GLY A 447 23.31 -16.59 -14.24
C GLY A 447 23.60 -15.42 -13.28
N LEU A 448 22.60 -14.97 -12.52
CA LEU A 448 22.78 -13.87 -11.56
C LEU A 448 23.76 -14.24 -10.42
N THR A 449 23.81 -15.51 -10.02
CA THR A 449 24.79 -16.01 -9.06
C THR A 449 26.19 -16.16 -9.68
N GLU A 450 26.30 -16.78 -10.85
CA GLU A 450 27.57 -17.02 -11.56
C GLU A 450 28.32 -15.72 -11.88
N TYR A 451 27.60 -14.66 -12.26
CA TYR A 451 28.17 -13.34 -12.55
C TYR A 451 28.29 -12.44 -11.32
N ASN A 452 28.18 -12.99 -10.10
CA ASN A 452 28.41 -12.30 -8.82
C ASN A 452 27.70 -10.93 -8.72
N VAL A 453 26.44 -10.86 -9.16
CA VAL A 453 25.66 -9.60 -9.19
C VAL A 453 25.58 -8.93 -7.82
N ALA A 454 25.55 -9.71 -6.73
CA ALA A 454 25.57 -9.20 -5.36
C ALA A 454 26.78 -8.29 -5.07
N VAL A 455 27.94 -8.56 -5.68
CA VAL A 455 29.15 -7.72 -5.55
C VAL A 455 28.91 -6.34 -6.18
N LYS A 456 28.28 -6.30 -7.37
CA LYS A 456 27.93 -5.05 -8.07
C LYS A 456 26.94 -4.22 -7.24
N ILE A 457 25.89 -4.87 -6.73
CA ILE A 457 24.89 -4.25 -5.85
C ILE A 457 25.56 -3.66 -4.61
N ASN A 458 26.42 -4.42 -3.93
CA ASN A 458 27.06 -3.94 -2.70
C ASN A 458 27.98 -2.74 -2.94
N ARG A 459 28.73 -2.73 -4.06
CA ARG A 459 29.56 -1.56 -4.42
C ARG A 459 28.70 -0.34 -4.73
N LEU A 460 27.63 -0.50 -5.50
CA LEU A 460 26.68 0.59 -5.79
C LEU A 460 26.02 1.13 -4.51
N LYS A 461 25.63 0.24 -3.59
CA LYS A 461 25.09 0.61 -2.27
C LYS A 461 26.08 1.48 -1.50
N GLN A 462 27.35 1.08 -1.47
CA GLN A 462 28.38 1.81 -0.75
C GLN A 462 28.60 3.21 -1.35
N LEU A 463 28.74 3.31 -2.67
CA LEU A 463 28.85 4.60 -3.38
C LEU A 463 27.70 5.56 -3.02
N LEU A 464 26.46 5.07 -3.13
CA LEU A 464 25.27 5.88 -2.88
C LEU A 464 25.13 6.28 -1.41
N LYS A 465 25.48 5.38 -0.48
CA LYS A 465 25.48 5.67 0.96
C LYS A 465 26.51 6.76 1.29
N ASP A 466 27.74 6.58 0.82
CA ASP A 466 28.85 7.53 1.03
C ASP A 466 28.56 8.89 0.42
N PHE A 467 27.78 8.94 -0.67
CA PHE A 467 27.33 10.19 -1.28
C PHE A 467 26.20 10.86 -0.48
N ILE A 468 25.19 10.10 -0.05
CA ILE A 468 24.03 10.66 0.69
C ILE A 468 24.43 11.17 2.07
N ASP A 469 25.40 10.54 2.73
CA ASP A 469 25.88 10.94 4.05
C ASP A 469 26.71 12.26 4.00
N ARG A 470 26.97 12.81 2.80
CA ARG A 470 27.73 14.06 2.65
C ARG A 470 26.97 15.27 3.16
N GLN A 471 27.79 16.21 3.65
CA GLN A 471 27.35 17.48 4.18
C GLN A 471 26.95 18.50 3.10
N THR A 472 27.45 18.33 1.88
CA THR A 472 27.13 19.22 0.75
C THR A 472 25.63 19.26 0.50
N ILE A 473 25.10 20.48 0.37
CA ILE A 473 23.71 20.72 0.00
C ILE A 473 23.65 20.68 -1.52
N LEU A 474 22.80 19.81 -2.05
CA LEU A 474 22.65 19.69 -3.50
C LEU A 474 21.72 20.79 -4.03
N PRO A 475 22.01 21.38 -5.20
CA PRO A 475 21.13 22.35 -5.83
C PRO A 475 19.80 21.70 -6.23
N SER A 476 18.73 22.48 -6.26
CA SER A 476 17.46 21.97 -6.79
C SER A 476 17.57 21.70 -8.30
N ARG A 477 16.94 20.61 -8.75
CA ARG A 477 16.79 20.28 -10.18
C ARG A 477 15.31 20.21 -10.51
N THR A 478 14.90 20.92 -11.56
CA THR A 478 13.55 20.85 -12.10
C THR A 478 13.62 20.33 -13.52
N GLU A 479 12.88 19.26 -13.79
CA GLU A 479 12.82 18.63 -15.09
C GLU A 479 11.44 18.72 -15.71
N PRO A 480 11.31 19.28 -16.91
CA PRO A 480 10.05 19.24 -17.63
C PRO A 480 9.84 17.85 -18.24
N ARG A 481 8.58 17.40 -18.23
CA ARG A 481 8.06 16.16 -18.79
C ARG A 481 6.68 16.43 -19.40
N HIS A 482 6.20 15.51 -20.22
CA HIS A 482 4.82 15.52 -20.70
C HIS A 482 4.13 14.20 -20.42
N ILE A 483 2.88 14.27 -19.99
CA ILE A 483 1.96 13.13 -20.05
C ILE A 483 1.37 13.15 -21.46
N SER A 484 1.61 12.11 -22.25
CA SER A 484 1.10 12.01 -23.62
C SER A 484 0.04 10.92 -23.70
N VAL A 485 -1.15 11.27 -24.19
CA VAL A 485 -2.18 10.32 -24.61
C VAL A 485 -1.98 10.06 -26.10
N LYS A 486 -1.77 8.81 -26.48
CA LYS A 486 -1.27 8.45 -27.81
C LYS A 486 -2.38 8.02 -28.76
N ARG A 487 -2.22 8.31 -30.06
CA ARG A 487 -3.18 8.00 -31.14
C ARG A 487 -3.59 6.52 -31.19
N GLY A 488 -2.73 5.60 -30.77
CA GLY A 488 -3.03 4.16 -30.74
C GLY A 488 -4.17 3.73 -29.81
N ILE A 489 -4.72 4.63 -28.98
CA ILE A 489 -5.97 4.36 -28.24
C ILE A 489 -7.22 4.47 -29.12
N LEU A 490 -7.09 5.08 -30.31
CA LEU A 490 -8.18 5.29 -31.25
C LEU A 490 -8.38 4.08 -32.16
N GLN A 491 -9.62 3.88 -32.57
CA GLN A 491 -9.95 3.01 -33.69
C GLN A 491 -9.61 3.69 -35.01
N ASP A 492 -9.56 2.90 -36.08
CA ASP A 492 -9.57 3.43 -37.45
C ASP A 492 -10.79 4.34 -37.66
N ILE A 493 -10.60 5.43 -38.40
CA ILE A 493 -11.63 6.45 -38.66
C ILE A 493 -12.83 5.84 -39.40
N ASP A 494 -12.60 4.89 -40.31
CA ASP A 494 -13.67 4.20 -41.05
C ASP A 494 -14.54 3.34 -40.12
N ASN A 495 -13.90 2.72 -39.12
CA ASN A 495 -14.59 1.98 -38.08
C ASN A 495 -15.33 2.94 -37.13
N ALA A 496 -14.79 4.11 -36.86
CA ALA A 496 -15.45 5.12 -36.04
C ALA A 496 -16.74 5.65 -36.70
N VAL A 497 -16.74 5.86 -38.02
CA VAL A 497 -17.95 6.24 -38.79
C VAL A 497 -19.01 5.14 -38.70
N THR A 498 -18.60 3.88 -38.82
CA THR A 498 -19.53 2.74 -38.87
C THR A 498 -20.09 2.37 -37.49
N THR A 499 -19.25 2.42 -36.45
CA THR A 499 -19.61 1.96 -35.10
C THR A 499 -20.03 3.09 -34.16
N GLY A 500 -19.76 4.33 -34.53
CA GLY A 500 -19.93 5.51 -33.68
C GLY A 500 -18.94 5.58 -32.50
N ARG A 501 -17.82 4.86 -32.56
CA ARG A 501 -16.83 4.76 -31.47
C ARG A 501 -15.46 5.25 -31.90
N PHE A 502 -14.91 6.22 -31.17
CA PHE A 502 -13.55 6.72 -31.42
C PHE A 502 -12.45 5.89 -30.77
N PHE A 503 -12.74 5.26 -29.63
CA PHE A 503 -11.73 4.56 -28.83
C PHE A 503 -11.80 3.05 -29.02
N ASN A 504 -10.64 2.39 -28.93
CA ASN A 504 -10.55 0.94 -28.97
C ASN A 504 -11.41 0.29 -27.88
N ASP A 505 -12.03 -0.85 -28.22
CA ASP A 505 -12.89 -1.64 -27.33
C ASP A 505 -12.24 -2.00 -25.98
N VAL A 506 -10.91 -2.01 -25.94
CA VAL A 506 -10.10 -2.20 -24.71
C VAL A 506 -10.51 -1.21 -23.62
N LEU A 507 -10.78 0.05 -23.97
CA LEU A 507 -11.16 1.08 -22.99
C LEU A 507 -12.51 0.79 -22.32
N GLN A 508 -13.43 0.12 -23.01
CA GLN A 508 -14.71 -0.32 -22.43
C GLN A 508 -14.56 -1.59 -21.57
N ARG A 509 -13.81 -2.58 -22.07
CA ARG A 509 -13.70 -3.90 -21.43
C ARG A 509 -12.78 -3.89 -20.22
N ASN A 510 -11.65 -3.19 -20.33
CA ASN A 510 -10.66 -3.05 -19.28
C ASN A 510 -9.91 -1.71 -19.39
N PRO A 511 -10.43 -0.63 -18.76
CA PRO A 511 -9.79 0.68 -18.80
C PRO A 511 -8.31 0.67 -18.40
N LYS A 512 -7.89 -0.25 -17.52
CA LYS A 512 -6.49 -0.33 -17.05
C LYS A 512 -5.52 -0.82 -18.12
N GLU A 513 -5.96 -1.67 -19.04
CA GLU A 513 -5.14 -2.07 -20.21
C GLU A 513 -4.86 -0.87 -21.13
N SER A 514 -5.70 0.18 -21.09
CA SER A 514 -5.47 1.41 -21.85
C SER A 514 -4.32 2.27 -21.31
N LEU A 515 -3.77 1.95 -20.13
CA LEU A 515 -2.59 2.64 -19.57
C LEU A 515 -1.35 2.52 -20.45
N GLN A 516 -1.27 1.54 -21.34
CA GLN A 516 -0.18 1.44 -22.32
C GLN A 516 -0.15 2.59 -23.33
N TYR A 517 -1.28 3.29 -23.52
CA TYR A 517 -1.40 4.43 -24.42
C TYR A 517 -1.10 5.77 -23.74
N ILE A 518 -0.94 5.78 -22.41
CA ILE A 518 -0.56 6.94 -21.62
C ILE A 518 0.93 6.81 -21.26
N ALA A 519 1.75 7.76 -21.72
CA ALA A 519 3.19 7.76 -21.48
C ALA A 519 3.63 9.04 -20.76
N VAL A 520 4.69 8.93 -19.94
CA VAL A 520 5.40 10.09 -19.40
C VAL A 520 6.72 10.19 -20.15
N GLU A 521 6.90 11.27 -20.89
CA GLU A 521 8.01 11.41 -21.85
C GLU A 521 8.76 12.72 -21.63
N GLN A 522 9.97 12.79 -22.19
CA GLN A 522 10.71 14.04 -22.26
C GLN A 522 9.93 15.07 -23.09
N SER A 523 10.11 16.34 -22.75
CA SER A 523 9.43 17.45 -23.42
C SER A 523 9.86 17.58 -24.88
N SER A 524 9.04 17.02 -25.77
CA SER A 524 9.18 17.06 -27.21
C SER A 524 7.80 17.00 -27.85
N ILE A 525 7.66 17.65 -29.03
CA ILE A 525 6.45 17.55 -29.83
C ILE A 525 6.32 16.10 -30.29
N ASN A 526 5.20 15.46 -29.95
CA ASN A 526 4.98 14.07 -30.30
C ASN A 526 3.86 13.95 -31.33
N GLU A 527 4.23 13.73 -32.60
CA GLU A 527 3.30 13.56 -33.72
C GLU A 527 2.33 12.38 -33.53
N THR A 528 2.67 11.42 -32.67
CA THR A 528 1.83 10.26 -32.34
C THR A 528 0.93 10.48 -31.13
N ALA A 529 0.92 11.67 -30.53
CA ALA A 529 0.04 12.04 -29.43
C ALA A 529 -1.25 12.70 -29.94
N ILE A 530 -2.37 12.42 -29.27
CA ILE A 530 -3.65 13.13 -29.42
C ILE A 530 -3.62 14.38 -28.54
N CYS A 531 -3.08 14.25 -27.34
CA CYS A 531 -3.01 15.31 -26.35
C CYS A 531 -1.76 15.13 -25.48
N GLN A 532 -1.17 16.25 -25.03
CA GLN A 532 -0.02 16.28 -24.14
C GLN A 532 -0.26 17.26 -23.00
N LEU A 533 -0.07 16.81 -21.75
CA LEU A 533 -0.12 17.66 -20.56
C LEU A 533 1.28 17.96 -20.05
N PRO A 534 1.64 19.23 -19.82
CA PRO A 534 2.92 19.61 -19.26
C PRO A 534 3.02 19.24 -17.77
N VAL A 535 4.15 18.65 -17.40
CA VAL A 535 4.48 18.28 -16.02
C VAL A 535 5.90 18.73 -15.69
N THR A 536 6.13 19.11 -14.43
CA THR A 536 7.48 19.31 -13.91
C THR A 536 7.74 18.39 -12.72
N ILE A 537 8.95 17.83 -12.69
CA ILE A 537 9.48 17.02 -11.60
C ILE A 537 10.61 17.81 -10.95
N THR A 538 10.41 18.27 -9.72
CA THR A 538 11.38 19.05 -8.96
C THR A 538 11.92 18.25 -7.79
N ILE A 539 13.25 18.18 -7.68
CA ILE A 539 13.97 17.54 -6.58
C ILE A 539 14.69 18.64 -5.79
N GLU A 540 14.58 18.59 -4.47
CA GLU A 540 15.19 19.56 -3.55
C GLU A 540 15.89 18.84 -2.38
N ASP A 541 17.09 19.30 -1.99
CA ASP A 541 17.77 18.89 -0.76
C ASP A 541 17.40 19.87 0.38
N VAL A 542 16.47 19.45 1.22
CA VAL A 542 15.94 20.24 2.34
C VAL A 542 16.72 19.92 3.61
N ARG A 543 17.25 20.96 4.25
CA ARG A 543 18.08 20.85 5.47
C ARG A 543 17.47 21.66 6.60
N TYR A 544 17.40 21.05 7.78
CA TYR A 544 16.99 21.72 9.01
C TYR A 544 18.19 21.97 9.92
N PHE A 545 18.38 23.24 10.26
CA PHE A 545 19.48 23.72 11.09
C PHE A 545 18.97 24.01 12.50
N PRO A 546 19.75 23.70 13.55
CA PRO A 546 19.43 24.12 14.90
C PRO A 546 19.42 25.64 15.01
N THR A 547 18.48 26.17 15.80
CA THR A 547 18.57 27.55 16.31
C THR A 547 19.09 27.55 17.74
N ASP A 548 19.32 28.75 18.30
CA ASP A 548 19.71 28.92 19.70
C ASP A 548 18.53 28.74 20.68
N GLU A 549 17.30 28.58 20.17
CA GLU A 549 16.12 28.35 20.99
C GLU A 549 16.07 26.90 21.48
N PHE A 550 16.44 26.72 22.75
CA PHE A 550 16.47 25.44 23.45
C PHE A 550 15.66 25.54 24.75
N GLN A 551 14.87 24.52 25.06
CA GLN A 551 14.06 24.47 26.27
C GLN A 551 14.20 23.10 26.92
N ASN A 552 14.46 23.10 28.23
CA ASN A 552 14.35 21.93 29.07
C ASN A 552 12.99 21.92 29.77
N PHE A 553 12.39 20.76 29.91
CA PHE A 553 11.12 20.59 30.61
C PHE A 553 11.03 19.19 31.22
N SER A 554 10.24 19.05 32.27
CA SER A 554 9.82 17.76 32.81
C SER A 554 8.33 17.57 32.54
N ILE A 555 7.92 16.31 32.49
CA ILE A 555 6.51 15.93 32.43
C ILE A 555 6.21 15.15 33.71
N GLU A 556 5.06 15.46 34.31
CA GLU A 556 4.55 14.85 35.53
C GLU A 556 3.17 14.27 35.24
N TYR A 557 2.79 13.23 35.97
CA TYR A 557 1.43 12.70 35.88
C TYR A 557 0.49 13.59 36.70
N ASN A 558 -0.56 14.11 36.05
CA ASN A 558 -1.71 14.65 36.75
C ASN A 558 -2.80 13.58 36.78
N ILE A 559 -2.94 12.90 37.92
CA ILE A 559 -3.91 11.80 38.12
C ILE A 559 -5.13 12.20 38.93
N LYS A 560 -5.24 13.48 39.30
CA LYS A 560 -6.30 13.97 40.16
C LYS A 560 -7.66 13.89 39.45
N ASP A 561 -8.69 13.47 40.18
CA ASP A 561 -10.08 13.38 39.71
C ASP A 561 -10.23 12.43 38.50
N ILE A 562 -9.32 11.46 38.33
CA ILE A 562 -9.40 10.41 37.31
C ILE A 562 -9.97 9.13 37.93
N ASP A 563 -11.23 8.84 37.61
CA ASP A 563 -11.87 7.57 37.95
C ASP A 563 -11.44 6.45 37.00
N THR A 564 -11.18 5.27 37.57
CA THR A 564 -10.62 4.12 36.84
C THR A 564 -11.48 2.88 37.01
N LEU A 565 -11.83 2.26 35.88
CA LEU A 565 -12.43 0.91 35.83
C LEU A 565 -11.42 -0.05 35.20
N PRO A 566 -10.77 -0.92 35.98
CA PRO A 566 -9.85 -1.90 35.42
C PRO A 566 -10.58 -2.92 34.55
N VAL A 567 -10.03 -3.19 33.36
CA VAL A 567 -10.54 -4.18 32.41
C VAL A 567 -9.40 -5.10 32.01
N MET A 568 -9.62 -6.41 32.08
CA MET A 568 -8.57 -7.39 31.82
C MET A 568 -9.08 -8.49 30.87
N TRP A 569 -8.31 -8.76 29.81
CA TRP A 569 -8.45 -9.97 29.01
C TRP A 569 -7.48 -11.02 29.53
N VAL A 570 -8.00 -12.14 30.01
CA VAL A 570 -7.19 -13.21 30.60
C VAL A 570 -7.35 -14.49 29.78
N PRO A 571 -6.24 -15.04 29.27
CA PRO A 571 -6.29 -16.33 28.61
C PRO A 571 -6.54 -17.43 29.64
N GLU A 572 -7.30 -18.46 29.27
CA GLU A 572 -7.62 -19.59 30.15
C GLU A 572 -6.35 -20.25 30.76
N THR A 573 -5.27 -20.29 29.98
CA THR A 573 -3.96 -20.84 30.41
C THR A 573 -3.29 -20.06 31.54
N LEU A 574 -3.67 -18.79 31.78
CA LEU A 574 -3.10 -17.93 32.83
C LEU A 574 -4.10 -17.59 33.95
N MET A 575 -5.24 -18.29 34.02
CA MET A 575 -6.23 -18.05 35.06
C MET A 575 -5.69 -18.27 36.48
N SER A 576 -4.72 -19.17 36.68
CA SER A 576 -4.06 -19.37 37.97
C SER A 576 -3.25 -18.14 38.41
N VAL A 577 -2.53 -17.51 37.48
CA VAL A 577 -1.78 -16.27 37.72
C VAL A 577 -2.74 -15.13 38.06
N TYR A 578 -3.83 -15.00 37.30
CA TYR A 578 -4.89 -14.04 37.59
C TYR A 578 -5.46 -14.21 39.01
N SER A 579 -5.83 -15.44 39.37
CA SER A 579 -6.41 -15.76 40.68
C SER A 579 -5.48 -15.34 41.83
N ASN A 580 -4.18 -15.62 41.71
CA ASN A 580 -3.19 -15.35 42.75
C ASN A 580 -2.78 -13.88 42.86
N SER A 581 -2.73 -13.15 41.74
CA SER A 581 -2.12 -11.81 41.72
C SER A 581 -3.12 -10.66 41.58
N PHE A 582 -4.32 -10.91 41.06
CA PHE A 582 -5.27 -9.84 40.73
C PHE A 582 -6.60 -9.97 41.46
N SER A 583 -7.07 -11.20 41.66
CA SER A 583 -8.46 -11.47 41.98
C SER A 583 -8.91 -10.93 43.34
N GLU A 584 -8.03 -10.89 44.34
CA GLU A 584 -8.31 -10.34 45.67
C GLU A 584 -8.03 -8.83 45.78
N GLN A 585 -7.13 -8.33 44.92
CA GLN A 585 -6.60 -6.97 45.01
C GLN A 585 -7.49 -5.95 44.30
N TYR A 586 -8.07 -6.31 43.15
CA TYR A 586 -8.72 -5.33 42.27
C TYR A 586 -10.21 -5.62 42.06
N LYS A 587 -11.00 -4.55 41.96
CA LYS A 587 -12.33 -4.59 41.36
C LYS A 587 -12.17 -4.41 39.85
N LEU A 588 -12.79 -5.26 39.03
CA LEU A 588 -12.52 -5.23 37.59
C LEU A 588 -13.61 -5.89 36.73
N LEU A 589 -13.54 -5.60 35.44
CA LEU A 589 -14.19 -6.36 34.38
C LEU A 589 -13.20 -7.42 33.84
N LEU A 590 -13.62 -8.68 33.83
CA LEU A 590 -12.79 -9.81 33.39
C LEU A 590 -13.35 -10.44 32.11
N PHE A 591 -12.65 -10.26 31.00
CA PHE A 591 -12.90 -10.98 29.75
C PHE A 591 -12.04 -12.23 29.72
N ARG A 592 -12.68 -13.40 29.79
CA ARG A 592 -11.96 -14.68 29.68
C ARG A 592 -11.96 -15.12 28.23
N TYR A 593 -10.85 -15.68 27.77
CA TYR A 593 -10.78 -16.25 26.42
C TYR A 593 -9.84 -17.43 26.32
N ASN A 594 -10.11 -18.32 25.37
CA ASN A 594 -9.24 -19.44 25.07
C ASN A 594 -8.22 -19.01 24.01
N ASN A 595 -6.96 -18.86 24.44
CA ASN A 595 -5.88 -18.36 23.59
C ASN A 595 -5.46 -19.33 22.48
N LYS A 596 -5.92 -20.59 22.50
CA LYS A 596 -5.59 -21.58 21.46
C LYS A 596 -6.48 -21.48 20.22
N ARG A 597 -7.60 -20.76 20.29
CA ARG A 597 -8.58 -20.69 19.19
C ARG A 597 -8.02 -20.09 17.90
N LEU A 598 -6.98 -19.27 18.00
CA LEU A 598 -6.37 -18.58 16.86
C LEU A 598 -4.93 -19.04 16.58
N ASP A 599 -4.51 -20.17 17.17
CA ASP A 599 -3.19 -20.76 16.91
C ASP A 599 -3.10 -21.25 15.46
N SER A 600 -1.94 -21.03 14.82
CA SER A 600 -1.75 -21.34 13.40
C SER A 600 -1.70 -22.84 13.07
N GLN A 601 -1.41 -23.69 14.06
CA GLN A 601 -1.30 -25.15 13.87
C GLN A 601 -2.59 -25.88 14.21
N ASP A 602 -3.19 -25.59 15.38
CA ASP A 602 -4.34 -26.34 15.94
C ASP A 602 -5.60 -25.48 16.16
N GLY A 603 -5.60 -24.21 15.71
CA GLY A 603 -6.69 -23.27 15.90
C GLY A 603 -7.82 -23.38 14.88
N LEU A 604 -8.72 -22.39 14.89
CA LEU A 604 -9.81 -22.27 13.93
C LEU A 604 -9.27 -22.09 12.50
N LYS A 605 -9.94 -22.74 11.54
CA LYS A 605 -9.70 -22.50 10.10
C LYS A 605 -9.92 -21.01 9.75
N PRO A 606 -9.28 -20.46 8.69
CA PRO A 606 -9.30 -19.03 8.37
C PRO A 606 -10.70 -18.38 8.41
N ASP A 607 -11.69 -19.00 7.77
CA ASP A 607 -13.06 -18.46 7.69
C ASP A 607 -13.73 -18.41 9.07
N ALA A 608 -13.61 -19.49 9.85
CA ALA A 608 -14.12 -19.55 11.21
C ALA A 608 -13.36 -18.60 12.15
N ALA A 609 -12.04 -18.44 11.94
CA ALA A 609 -11.21 -17.50 12.68
C ALA A 609 -11.61 -16.05 12.41
N PHE A 610 -11.99 -15.71 11.17
CA PHE A 610 -12.55 -14.40 10.83
C PHE A 610 -13.86 -14.14 11.58
N VAL A 611 -14.82 -15.08 11.49
CA VAL A 611 -16.11 -14.99 12.19
C VAL A 611 -15.92 -14.82 13.70
N TYR A 612 -15.04 -15.63 14.29
CA TYR A 612 -14.68 -15.55 15.71
C TYR A 612 -14.11 -14.17 16.07
N LYS A 613 -13.12 -13.67 15.33
CA LYS A 613 -12.50 -12.35 15.58
C LYS A 613 -13.52 -11.23 15.49
N PHE A 614 -14.39 -11.29 14.49
CA PHE A 614 -15.46 -10.30 14.29
C PHE A 614 -16.41 -10.30 15.49
N ALA A 615 -16.94 -11.46 15.87
CA ALA A 615 -17.87 -11.61 16.99
C ALA A 615 -17.23 -11.16 18.32
N VAL A 616 -15.99 -11.58 18.63
CA VAL A 616 -15.28 -11.15 19.84
C VAL A 616 -15.15 -9.62 19.86
N SER A 617 -14.72 -9.01 18.76
CA SER A 617 -14.48 -7.57 18.69
C SER A 617 -15.77 -6.78 18.85
N LEU A 618 -16.81 -7.14 18.10
CA LEU A 618 -18.10 -6.45 18.12
C LEU A 618 -18.77 -6.57 19.49
N LEU A 619 -18.86 -7.78 20.04
CA LEU A 619 -19.50 -8.00 21.33
C LEU A 619 -18.71 -7.34 22.46
N SER A 620 -17.38 -7.38 22.42
CA SER A 620 -16.54 -6.71 23.43
C SER A 620 -16.77 -5.20 23.42
N TYR A 621 -16.81 -4.61 22.22
CA TYR A 621 -17.09 -3.18 22.05
C TYR A 621 -18.47 -2.80 22.60
N ILE A 622 -19.52 -3.53 22.21
CA ILE A 622 -20.89 -3.23 22.67
C ILE A 622 -21.02 -3.47 24.18
N CYS A 623 -20.40 -4.51 24.73
CA CYS A 623 -20.39 -4.75 26.18
C CYS A 623 -19.74 -3.57 26.93
N LEU A 624 -18.57 -3.12 26.49
CA LEU A 624 -17.91 -1.95 27.09
C LEU A 624 -18.73 -0.68 26.91
N GLU A 625 -19.36 -0.48 25.75
CA GLU A 625 -20.27 0.65 25.52
C GLU A 625 -21.42 0.63 26.52
N ILE A 626 -22.09 -0.51 26.73
CA ILE A 626 -23.18 -0.63 27.70
C ILE A 626 -22.72 -0.27 29.11
N LEU A 627 -21.51 -0.72 29.50
CA LEU A 627 -20.95 -0.50 30.84
C LEU A 627 -20.47 0.95 31.04
N LEU A 628 -19.97 1.61 29.99
CA LEU A 628 -19.32 2.92 30.09
C LEU A 628 -20.22 4.10 29.70
N ASN A 629 -21.28 3.90 28.89
CA ASN A 629 -22.05 4.99 28.28
C ASN A 629 -22.91 5.82 29.26
N LYS A 630 -22.79 5.58 30.58
CA LYS A 630 -23.37 6.43 31.64
C LYS A 630 -22.45 6.74 32.83
N ALA A 631 -21.18 6.34 32.79
CA ALA A 631 -20.18 6.81 33.77
C ALA A 631 -19.80 8.30 33.57
N LYS A 632 -20.54 9.03 32.71
CA LYS A 632 -20.35 10.45 32.36
C LYS A 632 -21.40 11.38 33.00
N LYS A 633 -22.00 11.03 34.14
CA LYS A 633 -22.83 11.97 34.90
C LYS A 633 -22.27 12.18 36.29
#